data_AF-A0A955VVS2-F1
#
_entry.id   AF-A0A955VVS2-F1
#
_cell.length_a   1.000
_cell.length_b   1.000
_cell.length_c   1.000
_cell.angle_alpha   90.00
_cell.angle_beta   90.00
_cell.angle_gamma   90.00
#
_symmetry.space_group_name_H-M   'P 1'
#
loop_
_entity.id
_entity.type
_entity.pdbx_description
1 polymer ?
#
loop_
_entity_poly.entity_id
_entity_poly.type
_entity_poly.pdbx_seq_one_letter_code
_entity_poly.pdbx_strand_id
1 'polypeptide(L)'
;DRHADDPWREHLAGTPNYMAPEQIECRWRDYGPWTDLYAFGCLAWSLVTGVPPFAARDPREVLRSQVRKQPSPMDPEQLQSRDIPAGFEGWLLRLLEKDPGRRYQRAADAAWALMGLMEGHAPLSAEEAAPTSWQLPVMPRHDVVLDEVVAFGSARAFTWTVEDLSSVCESEPGSSMEVPPVPQSWRRPEKVEWQPLVGAGLGLFGLRAVPLIDRLAERDRLWRALRRVHRDGLPRAVVLRGAAGLGKSHLARWLCERAHEVGAATILRATHSAVGTPQDGLAAMMARLHHCEELPRAAVVDRMQRVLEELVPGDQARQTERAHLLAELITSGRSEFGTQMPRERRFSLLLEHLRMLGRKRPLVLVIEDAHWGEEAVEFCQQVLDAADDVRVLVVLTARTDEHGDTPASVEAVERHPAVERLTVGPMSAADMPELIHALLGLESEVAAEVEARCEGNPLFATQLVGDWVQRGVLVPGTLGFELRPGVKPGLPDGVHALWRQRIEAALPEQAHQHAIMLGALLGGNFEQSIWEKAVRSAGLGADAEVLQSLADRGLLRLEGTPTAPNWAFTHGMLQESLERQAGEDGFLKTAHLSCAEALAGEKKRPYQYNRAEHLLKGGAKSQAARVMIRAGHDLLEDNKKDEAEALLERWTALVHELNLPRDHPNRADARLLSCRIARARNDHRKMDMLARAALREGEEHGWPKVVGKALVDLAWAAIRAGDLDVAKARLATATEQARKRGDKFGLITTLRNQAQFLLDTGSFEEVSGMLDEVMALIGDRPLASAAALTQVARALLLRRHGRFDEAAIALDEAERHFQSDDLRWGLARVITERGSLALARGDVAAAIAFQEEAVKRLSVIDGPTAPWSRLNLGRARIAAGELAAARDIFEDELLLSRRKDHQAPALVAELGLLIIAALERDWRGWRNWLMAVRERLEERESTTRDAIAMTEQAAEAAVAAGSASRAAAAYAVAEAQWALLGIEPEVARVRALVERLRSL
;
A
#
# COMPACT_ATOMS: atom_id res chain seq x y z
N ASP A 1 1.95 10.52 -30.97
CA ASP A 1 2.70 9.26 -31.04
C ASP A 1 3.66 9.04 -29.86
N ARG A 2 3.13 8.68 -28.68
CA ARG A 2 3.92 8.33 -27.47
C ARG A 2 3.73 6.86 -27.02
N HIS A 3 3.41 5.97 -27.96
CA HIS A 3 3.08 4.56 -27.69
C HIS A 3 3.92 3.57 -28.53
N ALA A 4 5.16 3.91 -28.86
CA ALA A 4 5.99 3.10 -29.75
C ALA A 4 6.64 1.88 -29.07
N ASP A 5 6.81 1.89 -27.74
CA ASP A 5 7.67 0.92 -27.02
C ASP A 5 6.92 0.04 -25.99
N ASP A 6 5.72 -0.48 -26.33
CA ASP A 6 5.03 -1.47 -25.48
C ASP A 6 5.30 -2.90 -25.99
N PRO A 7 6.00 -3.76 -25.23
CA PRO A 7 6.32 -5.13 -25.62
C PRO A 7 5.09 -6.05 -25.72
N TRP A 8 3.90 -5.63 -25.27
CA TRP A 8 2.64 -6.38 -25.39
C TRP A 8 1.85 -6.06 -26.67
N ARG A 9 2.44 -5.38 -27.67
CA ARG A 9 1.85 -5.26 -29.02
C ARG A 9 1.90 -6.59 -29.77
N GLU A 10 1.21 -7.60 -29.27
CA GLU A 10 1.01 -8.86 -29.97
C GLU A 10 -0.44 -8.97 -30.44
N HIS A 11 -0.59 -9.00 -31.77
CA HIS A 11 -1.70 -9.49 -32.59
C HIS A 11 -3.12 -9.40 -32.00
N LEU A 12 -3.97 -8.53 -32.58
CA LEU A 12 -5.42 -8.57 -32.41
C LEU A 12 -5.94 -9.98 -32.74
N ALA A 13 -6.31 -10.75 -31.72
CA ALA A 13 -6.79 -12.12 -31.83
C ALA A 13 -8.21 -12.23 -31.25
N GLY A 14 -9.10 -12.93 -31.96
CA GLY A 14 -10.49 -13.12 -31.55
C GLY A 14 -11.40 -13.41 -32.74
N THR A 15 -12.68 -13.69 -32.46
CA THR A 15 -13.70 -13.87 -33.50
C THR A 15 -14.45 -12.54 -33.67
N PRO A 16 -14.26 -11.77 -34.76
CA PRO A 16 -14.72 -10.37 -34.86
C PRO A 16 -16.20 -10.11 -34.52
N ASN A 17 -17.08 -11.06 -34.84
CA ASN A 17 -18.52 -10.96 -34.53
C ASN A 17 -18.86 -10.95 -33.04
N TYR A 18 -17.91 -11.33 -32.17
CA TYR A 18 -18.12 -11.47 -30.72
C TYR A 18 -17.12 -10.66 -29.89
N MET A 19 -16.17 -9.97 -30.51
CA MET A 19 -15.15 -9.18 -29.79
C MET A 19 -15.75 -7.93 -29.16
N ALA A 20 -15.46 -7.69 -27.89
CA ALA A 20 -15.87 -6.49 -27.17
C ALA A 20 -15.06 -5.25 -27.64
N PRO A 21 -15.63 -4.04 -27.58
CA PRO A 21 -14.96 -2.79 -27.94
C PRO A 21 -13.57 -2.62 -27.31
N GLU A 22 -13.45 -2.87 -26.01
CA GLU A 22 -12.18 -2.77 -25.29
C GLU A 22 -11.13 -3.77 -25.80
N GLN A 23 -11.54 -4.94 -26.29
CA GLN A 23 -10.63 -5.92 -26.92
C GLN A 23 -10.12 -5.44 -28.27
N ILE A 24 -11.00 -4.78 -29.05
CA ILE A 24 -10.68 -4.25 -30.37
C ILE A 24 -9.73 -3.05 -30.27
N GLU A 25 -9.91 -2.23 -29.24
CA GLU A 25 -9.07 -1.06 -28.95
C GLU A 25 -7.79 -1.42 -28.16
N CYS A 26 -7.57 -2.71 -27.89
CA CYS A 26 -6.44 -3.22 -27.10
C CYS A 26 -6.32 -2.57 -25.70
N ARG A 27 -7.44 -2.20 -25.08
CA ARG A 27 -7.48 -1.67 -23.71
C ARG A 27 -7.51 -2.83 -22.70
N TRP A 28 -6.47 -3.66 -22.70
CA TRP A 28 -6.40 -4.91 -21.92
C TRP A 28 -6.63 -4.73 -20.41
N ARG A 29 -6.29 -3.57 -19.85
CA ARG A 29 -6.53 -3.23 -18.44
C ARG A 29 -8.01 -3.01 -18.10
N ASP A 30 -8.83 -2.77 -19.11
CA ASP A 30 -10.28 -2.66 -18.98
C ASP A 30 -10.97 -4.01 -19.22
N TYR A 31 -10.22 -5.12 -19.38
CA TYR A 31 -10.82 -6.44 -19.50
C TYR A 31 -11.31 -6.92 -18.13
N GLY A 32 -12.49 -7.53 -18.12
CA GLY A 32 -13.09 -8.11 -16.91
C GLY A 32 -14.30 -8.97 -17.26
N PRO A 33 -15.11 -9.40 -16.28
CA PRO A 33 -16.29 -10.22 -16.53
C PRO A 33 -17.27 -9.62 -17.54
N TRP A 34 -17.37 -8.29 -17.59
CA TRP A 34 -18.19 -7.54 -18.55
C TRP A 34 -17.74 -7.69 -20.02
N THR A 35 -16.49 -8.08 -20.26
CA THR A 35 -15.95 -8.35 -21.60
C THR A 35 -16.52 -9.65 -22.14
N ASP A 36 -16.52 -10.71 -21.32
CA ASP A 36 -17.16 -11.98 -21.66
C ASP A 36 -18.69 -11.83 -21.79
N LEU A 37 -19.30 -11.00 -20.94
CA LEU A 37 -20.73 -10.70 -21.02
C LEU A 37 -21.13 -9.99 -22.32
N TYR A 38 -20.26 -9.17 -22.90
CA TYR A 38 -20.49 -8.60 -24.23
C TYR A 38 -20.49 -9.68 -25.31
N ALA A 39 -19.50 -10.57 -25.29
CA ALA A 39 -19.43 -11.70 -26.21
C ALA A 39 -20.66 -12.61 -26.07
N PHE A 40 -21.11 -12.85 -24.84
CA PHE A 40 -22.35 -13.56 -24.54
C PHE A 40 -23.58 -12.82 -25.07
N GLY A 41 -23.65 -11.48 -24.95
CA GLY A 41 -24.71 -10.67 -25.55
C GLY A 41 -24.77 -10.81 -27.07
N CYS A 42 -23.61 -10.81 -27.75
CA CYS A 42 -23.53 -11.06 -29.19
C CYS A 42 -24.03 -12.47 -29.54
N LEU A 43 -23.66 -13.48 -28.75
CA LEU A 43 -24.12 -14.86 -28.93
C LEU A 43 -25.64 -14.98 -28.73
N ALA A 44 -26.18 -14.44 -27.63
CA ALA A 44 -27.60 -14.46 -27.33
C ALA A 44 -28.42 -13.73 -28.40
N TRP A 45 -27.93 -12.58 -28.89
CA TRP A 45 -28.51 -11.88 -30.04
C TRP A 45 -28.57 -12.78 -31.28
N SER A 46 -27.48 -13.52 -31.55
CA SER A 46 -27.37 -14.41 -32.70
C SER A 46 -28.31 -15.61 -32.59
N LEU A 47 -28.49 -16.16 -31.39
CA LEU A 47 -29.45 -17.23 -31.14
C LEU A 47 -30.91 -16.78 -31.38
N VAL A 48 -31.22 -15.54 -31.02
CA VAL A 48 -32.59 -14.99 -31.17
C VAL A 48 -32.89 -14.52 -32.59
N THR A 49 -31.93 -13.90 -33.26
CA THR A 49 -32.17 -13.29 -34.58
C THR A 49 -31.70 -14.17 -35.75
N GLY A 50 -30.84 -15.16 -35.48
CA GLY A 50 -30.16 -15.97 -36.50
C GLY A 50 -28.90 -15.32 -37.08
N VAL A 51 -28.60 -14.06 -36.74
CA VAL A 51 -27.45 -13.29 -37.23
C VAL A 51 -26.78 -12.49 -36.10
N PRO A 52 -25.47 -12.22 -36.15
CA PRO A 52 -24.81 -11.41 -35.12
C PRO A 52 -25.29 -9.95 -35.16
N PRO A 53 -25.19 -9.20 -34.04
CA PRO A 53 -25.71 -7.83 -33.94
C PRO A 53 -25.07 -6.85 -34.94
N PHE A 54 -23.84 -7.17 -35.39
CA PHE A 54 -23.08 -6.37 -36.35
C PHE A 54 -22.56 -7.25 -37.49
N ALA A 55 -23.46 -7.78 -38.33
CA ALA A 55 -23.07 -8.57 -39.49
C ALA A 55 -22.55 -7.68 -40.64
N ALA A 56 -21.35 -7.96 -41.13
CA ALA A 56 -20.80 -7.37 -42.36
C ALA A 56 -19.91 -8.37 -43.09
N ARG A 57 -19.72 -8.18 -44.41
CA ARG A 57 -18.85 -9.05 -45.22
C ARG A 57 -17.36 -8.85 -44.94
N ASP A 58 -16.96 -7.61 -44.63
CA ASP A 58 -15.60 -7.27 -44.25
C ASP A 58 -15.44 -7.33 -42.72
N PRO A 59 -14.58 -8.21 -42.17
CA PRO A 59 -14.28 -8.26 -40.75
C PRO A 59 -13.86 -6.90 -40.16
N ARG A 60 -13.21 -6.02 -40.93
CA ARG A 60 -12.84 -4.68 -40.45
C ARG A 60 -14.05 -3.78 -40.22
N GLU A 61 -15.10 -3.95 -41.02
CA GLU A 61 -16.36 -3.24 -40.84
C GLU A 61 -17.12 -3.75 -39.61
N VAL A 62 -17.08 -5.07 -39.36
CA VAL A 62 -17.60 -5.67 -38.13
C VAL A 62 -16.90 -5.05 -36.92
N LEU A 63 -15.56 -5.05 -36.88
CA LEU A 63 -14.79 -4.48 -35.77
C LEU A 63 -15.10 -2.99 -35.54
N ARG A 64 -15.22 -2.19 -36.60
CA ARG A 64 -15.63 -0.77 -36.48
C ARG A 64 -17.04 -0.62 -35.93
N SER A 65 -17.95 -1.50 -36.32
CA SER A 65 -19.35 -1.49 -35.88
C SER A 65 -19.47 -1.90 -34.41
N GLN A 66 -18.70 -2.90 -33.97
CA GLN A 66 -18.60 -3.29 -32.57
C GLN A 66 -18.24 -2.09 -31.67
N VAL A 67 -17.33 -1.22 -32.12
CA VAL A 67 -16.88 -0.05 -31.35
C VAL A 67 -17.87 1.13 -31.43
N ARG A 68 -18.48 1.38 -32.60
CA ARG A 68 -19.14 2.67 -32.89
C ARG A 68 -20.66 2.62 -33.06
N LYS A 69 -21.22 1.48 -33.46
CA LYS A 69 -22.65 1.36 -33.79
C LYS A 69 -23.42 0.73 -32.65
N GLN A 70 -24.67 1.13 -32.48
CA GLN A 70 -25.65 0.35 -31.72
C GLN A 70 -26.25 -0.73 -32.62
N PRO A 71 -26.66 -1.89 -32.06
CA PRO A 71 -27.39 -2.90 -32.81
C PRO A 71 -28.66 -2.30 -33.42
N SER A 72 -29.09 -2.82 -34.57
CA SER A 72 -30.41 -2.45 -35.10
C SER A 72 -31.50 -3.01 -34.18
N PRO A 73 -32.62 -2.29 -33.97
CA PRO A 73 -33.72 -2.81 -33.18
C PRO A 73 -34.18 -4.19 -33.66
N MET A 74 -34.50 -5.09 -32.74
CA MET A 74 -35.07 -6.39 -33.07
C MET A 74 -36.49 -6.22 -33.61
N ASP A 75 -36.87 -7.10 -34.54
CA ASP A 75 -38.23 -7.11 -35.09
C ASP A 75 -39.24 -7.54 -34.01
N PRO A 76 -40.20 -6.66 -33.62
CA PRO A 76 -41.19 -6.99 -32.60
C PRO A 76 -42.03 -8.23 -32.94
N GLU A 77 -42.34 -8.47 -34.22
CA GLU A 77 -43.11 -9.65 -34.64
C GLU A 77 -42.28 -10.94 -34.48
N GLN A 78 -40.97 -10.86 -34.74
CA GLN A 78 -40.05 -11.97 -34.52
C GLN A 78 -39.88 -12.31 -33.03
N LEU A 79 -39.89 -11.32 -32.15
CA LEU A 79 -39.81 -11.55 -30.71
C LEU A 79 -41.10 -12.16 -30.16
N GLN A 80 -42.26 -11.65 -30.57
CA GLN A 80 -43.56 -12.17 -30.16
C GLN A 80 -43.80 -13.59 -30.64
N SER A 81 -43.44 -13.91 -31.88
CA SER A 81 -43.60 -15.27 -32.45
C SER A 81 -42.70 -16.34 -31.79
N ARG A 82 -41.70 -15.92 -31.01
CA ARG A 82 -40.76 -16.81 -30.29
C ARG A 82 -41.00 -16.82 -28.78
N ASP A 83 -42.12 -16.28 -28.31
CA ASP A 83 -42.47 -16.16 -26.88
C ASP A 83 -41.37 -15.51 -26.02
N ILE A 84 -40.67 -14.51 -26.57
CA ILE A 84 -39.60 -13.80 -25.86
C ILE A 84 -40.22 -12.69 -24.98
N PRO A 85 -39.90 -12.62 -23.67
CA PRO A 85 -40.47 -11.61 -22.77
C PRO A 85 -40.17 -10.16 -23.17
N ALA A 86 -41.11 -9.28 -22.88
CA ALA A 86 -40.91 -7.84 -23.02
C ALA A 86 -39.72 -7.38 -22.15
N GLY A 87 -38.85 -6.52 -22.70
CA GLY A 87 -37.65 -6.04 -22.02
C GLY A 87 -36.38 -6.88 -22.26
N PHE A 88 -36.49 -8.05 -22.90
CA PHE A 88 -35.34 -8.89 -23.25
C PHE A 88 -34.33 -8.16 -24.17
N GLU A 89 -34.83 -7.39 -25.13
CA GLU A 89 -33.97 -6.55 -25.98
C GLU A 89 -33.21 -5.49 -25.15
N GLY A 90 -33.87 -4.84 -24.20
CA GLY A 90 -33.22 -3.88 -23.29
C GLY A 90 -32.11 -4.53 -22.44
N TRP A 91 -32.33 -5.76 -21.98
CA TRP A 91 -31.32 -6.56 -21.30
C TRP A 91 -30.12 -6.89 -22.20
N LEU A 92 -30.35 -7.28 -23.46
CA LEU A 92 -29.29 -7.51 -24.45
C LEU A 92 -28.52 -6.22 -24.77
N LEU A 93 -29.22 -5.10 -24.96
CA LEU A 93 -28.60 -3.81 -25.22
C LEU A 93 -27.69 -3.38 -24.07
N ARG A 94 -28.06 -3.67 -22.81
CA ARG A 94 -27.19 -3.42 -21.66
C ARG A 94 -25.94 -4.31 -21.65
N LEU A 95 -26.01 -5.56 -22.11
CA LEU A 95 -24.83 -6.40 -22.32
C LEU A 95 -23.93 -5.87 -23.45
N LEU A 96 -24.54 -5.25 -24.47
CA LEU A 96 -23.88 -4.72 -25.67
C LEU A 96 -23.48 -3.23 -25.56
N GLU A 97 -23.59 -2.63 -24.37
CA GLU A 97 -23.12 -1.28 -24.10
C GLU A 97 -21.64 -1.12 -24.46
N LYS A 98 -21.25 0.05 -24.98
CA LYS A 98 -19.86 0.23 -25.45
C LYS A 98 -18.90 0.52 -24.32
N ASP A 99 -19.39 1.24 -23.31
CA ASP A 99 -18.68 1.51 -22.07
C ASP A 99 -18.83 0.31 -21.11
N PRO A 100 -17.73 -0.36 -20.72
CA PRO A 100 -17.74 -1.42 -19.73
C PRO A 100 -18.44 -1.06 -18.42
N GLY A 101 -18.33 0.19 -17.95
CA GLY A 101 -18.93 0.65 -16.70
C GLY A 101 -20.46 0.66 -16.73
N ARG A 102 -21.07 0.68 -17.92
CA ARG A 102 -22.53 0.67 -18.11
C ARG A 102 -23.12 -0.74 -18.28
N ARG A 103 -22.28 -1.74 -18.54
CA ARG A 103 -22.69 -3.15 -18.63
C ARG A 103 -23.00 -3.74 -17.25
N TYR A 104 -23.61 -4.92 -17.25
CA TYR A 104 -23.61 -5.77 -16.06
C TYR A 104 -22.17 -6.11 -15.65
N GLN A 105 -21.85 -5.86 -14.38
CA GLN A 105 -20.49 -6.07 -13.87
C GLN A 105 -20.21 -7.53 -13.53
N ARG A 106 -21.25 -8.37 -13.41
CA ARG A 106 -21.15 -9.80 -13.11
C ARG A 106 -22.23 -10.59 -13.84
N ALA A 107 -21.91 -11.86 -14.16
CA ALA A 107 -22.87 -12.77 -14.78
C ALA A 107 -24.11 -13.01 -13.89
N ALA A 108 -23.93 -13.05 -12.57
CA ALA A 108 -25.05 -13.16 -11.62
C ALA A 108 -26.03 -11.99 -11.72
N ASP A 109 -25.52 -10.77 -11.93
CA ASP A 109 -26.35 -9.56 -12.04
C ASP A 109 -27.17 -9.61 -13.35
N ALA A 110 -26.54 -10.04 -14.46
CA ALA A 110 -27.22 -10.25 -15.73
C ALA A 110 -28.27 -11.36 -15.65
N ALA A 111 -27.94 -12.50 -15.04
CA ALA A 111 -28.87 -13.62 -14.85
C ALA A 111 -30.07 -13.22 -13.98
N TRP A 112 -29.83 -12.48 -12.88
CA TRP A 112 -30.88 -11.96 -12.01
C TRP A 112 -31.85 -11.06 -12.75
N ALA A 113 -31.31 -10.10 -13.53
CA ALA A 113 -32.13 -9.22 -14.34
C ALA A 113 -32.94 -9.97 -15.39
N LEU A 114 -32.37 -10.99 -16.02
CA LEU A 114 -33.06 -11.81 -17.02
C LEU A 114 -34.22 -12.61 -16.42
N MET A 115 -34.03 -13.23 -15.25
CA MET A 115 -35.09 -13.96 -14.54
C MET A 115 -36.26 -13.04 -14.18
N GLY A 116 -35.97 -11.81 -13.77
CA GLY A 116 -37.01 -10.81 -13.48
C GLY A 116 -37.90 -10.46 -14.68
N LEU A 117 -37.45 -10.70 -15.92
CA LEU A 117 -38.25 -10.49 -17.12
C LEU A 117 -39.22 -11.65 -17.41
N MET A 118 -38.95 -12.86 -16.90
CA MET A 118 -39.76 -14.06 -17.18
C MET A 118 -41.01 -14.16 -16.29
N GLU A 119 -41.03 -13.51 -15.13
CA GLU A 119 -42.03 -13.69 -14.08
C GLU A 119 -42.94 -12.46 -13.87
N GLY A 120 -43.48 -11.88 -14.95
CA GLY A 120 -44.48 -10.83 -14.79
C GLY A 120 -45.55 -11.26 -13.76
N HIS A 121 -45.66 -10.51 -12.65
CA HIS A 121 -46.69 -10.52 -11.58
C HIS A 121 -46.36 -10.94 -10.11
N ALA A 122 -45.12 -10.94 -9.61
CA ALA A 122 -44.86 -10.77 -8.15
C ALA A 122 -43.36 -10.49 -7.84
N PRO A 123 -43.02 -9.70 -6.81
CA PRO A 123 -41.64 -9.61 -6.33
C PRO A 123 -41.20 -10.95 -5.72
N LEU A 124 -40.13 -11.54 -6.26
CA LEU A 124 -39.46 -12.72 -5.72
C LEU A 124 -39.15 -12.51 -4.23
N SER A 125 -39.72 -13.35 -3.36
CA SER A 125 -39.37 -13.37 -1.95
C SER A 125 -37.92 -13.85 -1.79
N ALA A 126 -37.21 -13.43 -0.73
CA ALA A 126 -35.84 -13.91 -0.46
C ALA A 126 -35.73 -15.45 -0.26
N GLU A 127 -36.86 -16.15 -0.21
CA GLU A 127 -36.96 -17.62 -0.19
C GLU A 127 -36.94 -18.23 -1.61
N GLU A 128 -37.39 -17.49 -2.63
CA GLU A 128 -37.49 -17.93 -4.04
C GLU A 128 -36.42 -17.29 -4.95
N ALA A 129 -35.86 -16.14 -4.53
CA ALA A 129 -34.96 -15.23 -5.26
C ALA A 129 -33.53 -15.73 -5.55
N ALA A 130 -33.27 -17.02 -5.50
CA ALA A 130 -32.07 -17.61 -6.08
C ALA A 130 -32.36 -19.09 -6.23
N PRO A 131 -32.95 -19.54 -7.35
CA PRO A 131 -33.01 -20.96 -7.60
C PRO A 131 -31.55 -21.40 -7.69
N THR A 132 -31.08 -22.03 -6.61
CA THR A 132 -29.83 -22.77 -6.64
C THR A 132 -29.97 -23.90 -7.67
N SER A 133 -31.20 -24.27 -8.09
CA SER A 133 -31.59 -25.30 -9.05
C SER A 133 -31.88 -24.75 -10.43
N TRP A 134 -31.23 -25.30 -11.45
CA TRP A 134 -31.68 -25.14 -12.84
C TRP A 134 -32.54 -26.36 -13.21
N GLN A 135 -33.86 -26.24 -13.18
CA GLN A 135 -34.69 -27.15 -13.97
C GLN A 135 -34.93 -26.47 -15.32
N LEU A 136 -34.02 -26.68 -16.26
CA LEU A 136 -34.36 -26.45 -17.66
C LEU A 136 -35.53 -27.40 -17.99
N PRO A 137 -36.62 -26.94 -18.63
CA PRO A 137 -37.55 -27.88 -19.23
C PRO A 137 -36.74 -28.79 -20.13
N VAL A 138 -36.86 -30.11 -19.92
CA VAL A 138 -36.22 -31.12 -20.77
C VAL A 138 -36.76 -30.89 -22.17
N MET A 139 -36.03 -30.14 -22.98
CA MET A 139 -36.33 -30.00 -24.39
C MET A 139 -36.23 -31.41 -24.98
N PRO A 140 -37.28 -31.94 -25.62
CA PRO A 140 -37.14 -33.20 -26.33
C PRO A 140 -35.96 -33.05 -27.28
N ARG A 141 -35.02 -34.00 -27.21
CA ARG A 141 -33.88 -34.07 -28.12
C ARG A 141 -34.43 -34.15 -29.54
N HIS A 142 -34.51 -33.03 -30.23
CA HIS A 142 -34.54 -33.04 -31.68
C HIS A 142 -33.10 -33.20 -32.12
N ASP A 143 -32.82 -34.31 -32.80
CA ASP A 143 -31.54 -34.54 -33.47
C ASP A 143 -31.36 -33.46 -34.54
N VAL A 144 -30.70 -32.36 -34.18
CA VAL A 144 -30.31 -31.32 -35.13
C VAL A 144 -29.07 -31.84 -35.85
N VAL A 145 -29.26 -32.30 -37.08
CA VAL A 145 -28.19 -32.62 -38.03
C VAL A 145 -27.49 -31.30 -38.41
N LEU A 146 -26.20 -31.21 -38.08
CA LEU A 146 -25.33 -30.03 -38.20
C LEU A 146 -24.84 -29.74 -39.64
N ASP A 147 -25.63 -29.99 -40.68
CA ASP A 147 -25.15 -29.92 -42.07
C ASP A 147 -25.50 -28.63 -42.86
N GLU A 148 -26.34 -27.71 -42.35
CA GLU A 148 -26.82 -26.56 -43.14
C GLU A 148 -26.59 -25.17 -42.51
N VAL A 149 -25.36 -24.82 -42.09
CA VAL A 149 -25.00 -23.43 -41.71
C VAL A 149 -24.06 -22.76 -42.72
N VAL A 150 -24.28 -23.00 -44.02
CA VAL A 150 -23.55 -22.33 -45.11
C VAL A 150 -24.53 -21.75 -46.12
N ALA A 151 -25.07 -20.56 -45.83
CA ALA A 151 -25.41 -19.51 -46.81
C ALA A 151 -26.29 -18.42 -46.17
N PHE A 152 -25.72 -17.25 -45.88
CA PHE A 152 -26.54 -16.03 -45.80
C PHE A 152 -25.93 -14.96 -46.70
N GLY A 153 -26.41 -14.97 -47.95
CA GLY A 153 -26.11 -14.00 -48.99
C GLY A 153 -27.38 -13.30 -49.50
N SER A 154 -27.19 -12.01 -49.81
CA SER A 154 -28.05 -11.07 -50.54
C SER A 154 -29.10 -10.28 -49.72
N ALA A 155 -28.73 -9.03 -49.46
CA ALA A 155 -29.58 -7.98 -48.93
C ALA A 155 -30.56 -7.47 -49.99
N ARG A 156 -31.77 -7.09 -49.55
CA ARG A 156 -32.60 -6.09 -50.23
C ARG A 156 -32.66 -4.83 -49.37
N ALA A 157 -32.38 -3.71 -50.00
CA ALA A 157 -32.32 -2.39 -49.38
C ALA A 157 -33.71 -1.87 -49.02
N PHE A 158 -33.84 -1.34 -47.80
CA PHE A 158 -34.89 -0.41 -47.42
C PHE A 158 -34.28 0.76 -46.65
N THR A 159 -34.71 1.97 -46.97
CA THR A 159 -34.28 3.23 -46.34
C THR A 159 -35.40 3.77 -45.48
N TRP A 160 -35.11 4.12 -44.22
CA TRP A 160 -35.95 4.94 -43.36
C TRP A 160 -35.13 6.09 -42.76
N THR A 161 -35.77 7.24 -42.60
CA THR A 161 -35.22 8.51 -42.10
C THR A 161 -35.40 8.67 -40.59
N VAL A 162 -34.58 9.57 -40.00
CA VAL A 162 -34.23 9.70 -38.58
C VAL A 162 -35.31 10.33 -37.67
N GLU A 163 -36.59 10.36 -38.06
CA GLU A 163 -37.60 11.15 -37.32
C GLU A 163 -38.54 10.39 -36.37
N ASP A 164 -38.43 9.06 -36.22
CA ASP A 164 -39.32 8.28 -35.33
C ASP A 164 -38.70 7.81 -33.99
N LEU A 165 -37.48 8.24 -33.64
CA LEU A 165 -36.78 7.76 -32.43
C LEU A 165 -36.97 8.61 -31.16
N SER A 166 -37.87 9.60 -31.17
CA SER A 166 -37.98 10.59 -30.08
C SER A 166 -39.18 10.42 -29.14
N SER A 167 -39.96 9.33 -29.21
CA SER A 167 -41.19 9.19 -28.39
C SER A 167 -41.33 7.94 -27.51
N VAL A 168 -40.27 7.15 -27.26
CA VAL A 168 -40.37 5.95 -26.37
C VAL A 168 -39.26 5.88 -25.31
N CYS A 169 -38.82 7.02 -24.78
CA CYS A 169 -37.91 7.03 -23.62
C CYS A 169 -38.43 7.98 -22.52
N GLU A 170 -39.67 7.77 -22.09
CA GLU A 170 -40.12 8.18 -20.76
C GLU A 170 -40.86 7.02 -20.09
N SER A 171 -40.07 6.01 -19.71
CA SER A 171 -40.33 5.28 -18.49
C SER A 171 -39.07 5.38 -17.66
N GLU A 172 -39.08 6.24 -16.64
CA GLU A 172 -38.09 6.13 -15.57
C GLU A 172 -38.12 4.68 -15.07
N PRO A 173 -36.98 3.97 -14.99
CA PRO A 173 -36.93 2.69 -14.29
C PRO A 173 -37.16 2.98 -12.81
N GLY A 174 -38.43 2.94 -12.41
CA GLY A 174 -38.88 3.00 -11.03
C GLY A 174 -38.23 1.86 -10.23
N SER A 175 -37.23 2.24 -9.44
CA SER A 175 -36.73 1.67 -8.20
C SER A 175 -36.78 0.14 -7.98
N SER A 176 -35.57 -0.36 -7.66
CA SER A 176 -35.24 -1.56 -6.88
C SER A 176 -35.39 -2.92 -7.57
N MET A 177 -34.32 -3.38 -8.23
CA MET A 177 -33.83 -4.78 -8.23
C MET A 177 -32.54 -4.89 -9.10
N GLU A 178 -31.48 -4.14 -8.76
CA GLU A 178 -30.24 -4.15 -9.59
C GLU A 178 -29.27 -5.30 -9.30
N VAL A 179 -29.36 -5.97 -8.13
CA VAL A 179 -28.36 -6.94 -7.66
C VAL A 179 -29.06 -8.14 -7.01
N PRO A 180 -28.62 -9.40 -7.27
CA PRO A 180 -29.18 -10.57 -6.61
C PRO A 180 -28.97 -10.55 -5.09
N PRO A 181 -29.94 -11.03 -4.29
CA PRO A 181 -29.76 -11.16 -2.85
C PRO A 181 -28.73 -12.26 -2.51
N VAL A 182 -28.16 -12.20 -1.31
CA VAL A 182 -27.23 -13.26 -0.84
C VAL A 182 -28.01 -14.55 -0.58
N PRO A 183 -27.73 -15.67 -1.30
CA PRO A 183 -28.49 -16.91 -1.16
C PRO A 183 -28.44 -17.50 0.25
N GLN A 184 -29.50 -18.21 0.65
CA GLN A 184 -29.56 -18.84 1.97
C GLN A 184 -28.48 -19.91 2.17
N SER A 185 -28.16 -20.65 1.12
CA SER A 185 -27.14 -21.69 1.09
C SER A 185 -26.22 -21.51 -0.12
N TRP A 186 -24.96 -21.92 0.04
CA TRP A 186 -24.01 -21.98 -1.06
C TRP A 186 -24.19 -23.23 -1.93
N ARG A 187 -24.89 -24.27 -1.45
CA ARG A 187 -24.98 -25.58 -2.12
C ARG A 187 -25.62 -25.48 -3.50
N ARG A 188 -25.15 -26.32 -4.43
CA ARG A 188 -25.80 -26.54 -5.73
C ARG A 188 -26.74 -27.76 -5.59
N PRO A 189 -27.97 -27.75 -6.13
CA PRO A 189 -28.94 -28.84 -6.01
C PRO A 189 -28.64 -30.03 -6.91
N GLU A 190 -27.81 -29.86 -7.95
CA GLU A 190 -27.36 -30.94 -8.83
C GLU A 190 -25.87 -31.24 -8.62
N LYS A 191 -25.55 -32.52 -8.42
CA LYS A 191 -24.19 -33.03 -8.48
C LYS A 191 -23.84 -33.11 -9.97
N VAL A 192 -22.89 -32.30 -10.44
CA VAL A 192 -22.37 -32.46 -11.82
C VAL A 192 -21.68 -33.81 -11.86
N GLU A 193 -22.26 -34.78 -12.57
CA GLU A 193 -21.60 -36.05 -12.85
C GLU A 193 -20.46 -35.76 -13.84
N TRP A 194 -19.23 -35.80 -13.32
CA TRP A 194 -18.05 -35.73 -14.15
C TRP A 194 -17.97 -37.01 -14.99
N GLN A 195 -18.15 -36.90 -16.30
CA GLN A 195 -17.76 -37.98 -17.19
C GLN A 195 -16.24 -37.92 -17.37
N PRO A 196 -15.47 -38.92 -16.88
CA PRO A 196 -14.03 -38.92 -17.06
C PRO A 196 -13.72 -39.02 -18.56
N LEU A 197 -12.94 -38.06 -19.08
CA LEU A 197 -12.33 -38.17 -20.39
C LEU A 197 -11.21 -39.21 -20.30
N VAL A 198 -11.56 -40.50 -20.42
CA VAL A 198 -10.61 -41.62 -20.34
C VAL A 198 -9.59 -41.49 -21.49
N GLY A 199 -8.30 -41.44 -21.15
CA GLY A 199 -7.20 -41.38 -22.12
C GLY A 199 -6.79 -39.98 -22.59
N ALA A 200 -7.57 -38.92 -22.31
CA ALA A 200 -7.21 -37.53 -22.62
C ALA A 200 -7.03 -36.76 -21.30
N GLY A 201 -5.79 -36.37 -20.94
CA GLY A 201 -5.64 -35.53 -19.75
C GLY A 201 -4.27 -35.37 -19.11
N LEU A 202 -3.28 -36.23 -19.36
CA LEU A 202 -1.96 -36.07 -18.72
C LEU A 202 -1.31 -34.73 -19.07
N GLY A 203 -1.34 -34.33 -20.35
CA GLY A 203 -0.86 -33.02 -20.80
C GLY A 203 -1.71 -31.84 -20.33
N LEU A 204 -2.93 -32.09 -19.83
CA LEU A 204 -3.83 -31.08 -19.28
C LEU A 204 -3.82 -31.05 -17.75
N PHE A 205 -3.09 -31.94 -17.07
CA PHE A 205 -3.10 -32.06 -15.62
C PHE A 205 -2.73 -30.73 -14.93
N GLY A 206 -1.71 -30.04 -15.43
CA GLY A 206 -1.30 -28.72 -14.93
C GLY A 206 -2.34 -27.61 -15.13
N LEU A 207 -3.35 -27.82 -15.99
CA LEU A 207 -4.44 -26.89 -16.25
C LEU A 207 -5.71 -27.23 -15.47
N ARG A 208 -5.74 -28.35 -14.74
CA ARG A 208 -6.91 -28.76 -13.95
C ARG A 208 -6.98 -27.99 -12.65
N ALA A 209 -8.15 -27.41 -12.36
CA ALA A 209 -8.45 -26.90 -11.03
C ALA A 209 -8.74 -28.08 -10.09
N VAL A 210 -7.99 -28.16 -8.98
CA VAL A 210 -8.27 -29.14 -7.93
C VAL A 210 -9.58 -28.73 -7.24
N PRO A 211 -10.65 -29.55 -7.26
CA PRO A 211 -11.90 -29.17 -6.60
C PRO A 211 -11.73 -29.18 -5.09
N LEU A 212 -12.44 -28.27 -4.40
CA LEU A 212 -12.57 -28.33 -2.94
C LEU A 212 -13.54 -29.46 -2.59
N ILE A 213 -12.97 -30.64 -2.33
CA ILE A 213 -13.65 -31.84 -1.84
C ILE A 213 -13.78 -31.74 -0.32
N ASP A 214 -14.92 -32.19 0.21
CA ASP A 214 -15.24 -32.14 1.63
C ASP A 214 -15.23 -30.69 2.20
N ARG A 215 -15.25 -30.51 3.53
CA ARG A 215 -15.35 -29.26 4.30
C ARG A 215 -16.74 -28.64 4.36
N LEU A 216 -17.80 -29.45 4.31
CA LEU A 216 -19.18 -28.95 4.32
C LEU A 216 -19.48 -28.08 5.55
N ALA A 217 -19.01 -28.48 6.73
CA ALA A 217 -19.22 -27.75 7.97
C ALA A 217 -18.49 -26.39 7.96
N GLU A 218 -17.24 -26.37 7.51
CA GLU A 218 -16.43 -25.16 7.41
C GLU A 218 -17.00 -24.19 6.36
N ARG A 219 -17.43 -24.72 5.21
CA ARG A 219 -18.10 -23.97 4.13
C ARG A 219 -19.41 -23.36 4.60
N ASP A 220 -20.23 -24.12 5.34
CA ASP A 220 -21.47 -23.63 5.94
C ASP A 220 -21.23 -22.51 6.96
N ARG A 221 -20.14 -22.57 7.74
CA ARG A 221 -19.77 -21.52 8.70
C ARG A 221 -19.34 -20.26 7.99
N LEU A 222 -18.46 -20.36 6.99
CA LEU A 222 -18.03 -19.21 6.18
C LEU A 222 -19.21 -18.53 5.46
N TRP A 223 -20.11 -19.32 4.87
CA TRP A 223 -21.29 -18.77 4.22
C TRP A 223 -22.24 -18.08 5.20
N ARG A 224 -22.45 -18.66 6.39
CA ARG A 224 -23.22 -18.00 7.46
C ARG A 224 -22.59 -16.70 7.92
N ALA A 225 -21.26 -16.62 8.02
CA ALA A 225 -20.56 -15.39 8.38
C ALA A 225 -20.81 -14.28 7.35
N LEU A 226 -20.71 -14.60 6.05
CA LEU A 226 -21.02 -13.65 4.96
C LEU A 226 -22.47 -13.15 5.02
N ARG A 227 -23.43 -14.07 5.22
CA ARG A 227 -24.85 -13.71 5.37
C ARG A 227 -25.10 -12.79 6.56
N ARG A 228 -24.41 -13.00 7.69
CA ARG A 228 -24.54 -12.12 8.85
C ARG A 228 -24.00 -10.72 8.57
N VAL A 229 -22.87 -10.59 7.86
CA VAL A 229 -22.35 -9.29 7.42
C VAL A 229 -23.38 -8.56 6.54
N HIS A 230 -23.98 -9.27 5.58
CA HIS A 230 -25.01 -8.71 4.72
C HIS A 230 -26.25 -8.24 5.51
N ARG A 231 -26.74 -9.07 6.43
CA ARG A 231 -27.96 -8.80 7.21
C ARG A 231 -27.76 -7.71 8.28
N ASP A 232 -26.67 -7.79 9.03
CA ASP A 232 -26.44 -6.92 10.18
C ASP A 232 -25.79 -5.59 9.78
N GLY A 233 -25.16 -5.53 8.60
CA GLY A 233 -24.42 -4.36 8.14
C GLY A 233 -23.08 -4.12 8.87
N LEU A 234 -22.69 -5.05 9.75
CA LEU A 234 -21.53 -4.93 10.62
C LEU A 234 -20.34 -5.77 10.12
N PRO A 235 -19.10 -5.30 10.36
CA PRO A 235 -17.91 -6.05 10.01
C PRO A 235 -17.75 -7.30 10.88
N ARG A 236 -17.27 -8.39 10.29
CA ARG A 236 -16.97 -9.65 10.98
C ARG A 236 -15.69 -10.26 10.43
N ALA A 237 -15.02 -11.09 11.23
CA ALA A 237 -13.89 -11.87 10.72
C ALA A 237 -14.02 -13.36 11.01
N VAL A 238 -13.41 -14.17 10.16
CA VAL A 238 -13.18 -15.60 10.38
C VAL A 238 -11.69 -15.88 10.28
N VAL A 239 -11.11 -16.46 11.33
CA VAL A 239 -9.71 -16.91 11.33
C VAL A 239 -9.68 -18.40 11.01
N LEU A 240 -9.14 -18.73 9.84
CA LEU A 240 -8.87 -20.09 9.39
C LEU A 240 -7.48 -20.50 9.90
N ARG A 241 -7.44 -21.41 10.87
CA ARG A 241 -6.20 -21.86 11.53
C ARG A 241 -5.90 -23.33 11.23
N GLY A 242 -4.62 -23.69 11.13
CA GLY A 242 -4.17 -25.07 10.97
C GLY A 242 -2.78 -25.17 10.34
N ALA A 243 -2.21 -26.36 10.32
CA ALA A 243 -0.88 -26.63 9.76
C ALA A 243 -0.78 -26.32 8.26
N ALA A 244 0.45 -26.20 7.74
CA ALA A 244 0.70 -25.96 6.32
C ALA A 244 0.14 -27.10 5.44
N GLY A 245 -0.37 -26.76 4.26
CA GLY A 245 -0.87 -27.75 3.28
C GLY A 245 -2.30 -28.28 3.49
N LEU A 246 -2.97 -27.98 4.62
CA LEU A 246 -4.32 -28.51 4.93
C LEU A 246 -5.50 -27.86 4.17
N GLY A 247 -5.24 -26.91 3.25
CA GLY A 247 -6.29 -26.33 2.40
C GLY A 247 -6.93 -25.02 2.87
N LYS A 248 -6.35 -24.31 3.85
CA LYS A 248 -6.86 -22.99 4.33
C LYS A 248 -7.08 -21.99 3.19
N SER A 249 -6.07 -21.77 2.35
CA SER A 249 -6.15 -20.86 1.19
C SER A 249 -7.13 -21.36 0.13
N HIS A 250 -7.29 -22.69 0.01
CA HIS A 250 -8.27 -23.30 -0.90
C HIS A 250 -9.71 -23.02 -0.44
N LEU A 251 -9.98 -23.10 0.86
CA LEU A 251 -11.27 -22.79 1.46
C LEU A 251 -11.61 -21.29 1.33
N ALA A 252 -10.64 -20.41 1.56
CA ALA A 252 -10.80 -18.97 1.34
C ALA A 252 -11.08 -18.65 -0.15
N ARG A 253 -10.36 -19.28 -1.08
CA ARG A 253 -10.59 -19.18 -2.52
C ARG A 253 -11.98 -19.66 -2.91
N TRP A 254 -12.42 -20.81 -2.41
CA TRP A 254 -13.76 -21.33 -2.65
C TRP A 254 -14.85 -20.32 -2.25
N LEU A 255 -14.72 -19.68 -1.08
CA LEU A 255 -15.66 -18.66 -0.64
C LEU A 255 -15.69 -17.48 -1.62
N CYS A 256 -14.53 -17.00 -2.05
CA CYS A 256 -14.41 -15.92 -3.03
C CYS A 256 -15.12 -16.28 -4.34
N GLU A 257 -14.79 -17.43 -4.92
CA GLU A 257 -15.34 -17.91 -6.19
C GLU A 257 -16.85 -18.07 -6.10
N ARG A 258 -17.34 -18.75 -5.06
CA ARG A 258 -18.78 -18.99 -4.89
C ARG A 258 -19.55 -17.71 -4.61
N ALA A 259 -19.00 -16.80 -3.80
CA ALA A 259 -19.65 -15.51 -3.53
C ALA A 259 -19.66 -14.61 -4.77
N HIS A 260 -18.64 -14.67 -5.63
CA HIS A 260 -18.64 -13.96 -6.91
C HIS A 260 -19.64 -14.58 -7.89
N GLU A 261 -19.65 -15.91 -8.02
CA GLU A 261 -20.51 -16.68 -8.93
C GLU A 261 -21.99 -16.36 -8.73
N VAL A 262 -22.46 -16.25 -7.49
CA VAL A 262 -23.87 -15.94 -7.18
C VAL A 262 -24.12 -14.45 -6.94
N GLY A 263 -23.12 -13.59 -7.17
CA GLY A 263 -23.23 -12.15 -6.97
C GLY A 263 -23.36 -11.71 -5.50
N ALA A 264 -23.08 -12.59 -4.54
CA ALA A 264 -23.23 -12.29 -3.11
C ALA A 264 -22.26 -11.22 -2.60
N ALA A 265 -21.04 -11.11 -3.15
CA ALA A 265 -20.02 -10.19 -2.63
C ALA A 265 -19.06 -9.63 -3.67
N THR A 266 -18.37 -8.54 -3.30
CA THR A 266 -17.15 -8.06 -3.97
C THR A 266 -15.93 -8.63 -3.27
N ILE A 267 -14.95 -9.11 -4.03
CA ILE A 267 -13.81 -9.87 -3.50
C ILE A 267 -12.57 -8.99 -3.45
N LEU A 268 -11.87 -8.99 -2.31
CA LEU A 268 -10.57 -8.37 -2.11
C LEU A 268 -9.58 -9.39 -1.55
N ARG A 269 -8.34 -9.38 -2.02
CA ARG A 269 -7.31 -10.33 -1.58
C ARG A 269 -5.96 -9.64 -1.35
N ALA A 270 -5.50 -9.67 -0.11
CA ALA A 270 -4.16 -9.28 0.32
C ALA A 270 -3.35 -10.53 0.65
N THR A 271 -2.21 -10.70 -0.01
CA THR A 271 -1.27 -11.80 0.19
C THR A 271 -0.05 -11.31 0.96
N HIS A 272 0.58 -12.18 1.74
CA HIS A 272 1.78 -11.85 2.50
C HIS A 272 2.79 -12.98 2.43
N SER A 273 4.06 -12.62 2.35
CA SER A 273 5.19 -13.54 2.35
C SER A 273 6.17 -13.19 3.47
N ALA A 274 7.00 -14.15 3.88
CA ALA A 274 7.94 -13.98 4.99
C ALA A 274 8.96 -12.86 4.81
N VAL A 275 9.29 -12.51 3.57
CA VAL A 275 10.26 -11.46 3.24
C VAL A 275 9.59 -10.17 2.76
N GLY A 276 8.32 -10.23 2.37
CA GLY A 276 7.59 -9.10 1.80
C GLY A 276 7.96 -8.86 0.34
N THR A 277 6.97 -8.89 -0.55
CA THR A 277 7.14 -8.57 -1.97
C THR A 277 6.38 -7.29 -2.35
N PRO A 278 6.69 -6.64 -3.48
CA PRO A 278 5.88 -5.53 -4.01
C PRO A 278 4.43 -5.91 -4.34
N GLN A 279 4.13 -7.21 -4.41
CA GLN A 279 2.79 -7.76 -4.63
C GLN A 279 2.05 -8.08 -3.32
N ASP A 280 2.71 -7.91 -2.18
CA ASP A 280 2.14 -8.19 -0.86
C ASP A 280 1.38 -6.97 -0.30
N GLY A 281 0.50 -7.27 0.65
CA GLY A 281 -0.16 -6.26 1.48
C GLY A 281 -1.32 -5.51 0.82
N LEU A 282 -1.79 -4.49 1.54
CA LEU A 282 -3.03 -3.77 1.25
C LEU A 282 -2.91 -2.87 0.00
N ALA A 283 -1.73 -2.32 -0.28
CA ALA A 283 -1.49 -1.50 -1.46
C ALA A 283 -1.56 -2.33 -2.75
N ALA A 284 -0.93 -3.50 -2.77
CA ALA A 284 -0.99 -4.41 -3.91
C ALA A 284 -2.41 -4.96 -4.13
N MET A 285 -3.13 -5.24 -3.05
CA MET A 285 -4.57 -5.57 -3.12
C MET A 285 -5.38 -4.47 -3.81
N MET A 286 -5.18 -3.21 -3.43
CA MET A 286 -5.86 -2.07 -4.06
C MET A 286 -5.47 -1.90 -5.52
N ALA A 287 -4.21 -2.15 -5.86
CA ALA A 287 -3.76 -2.07 -7.22
C ALA A 287 -4.39 -3.16 -8.10
N ARG A 288 -4.51 -4.40 -7.59
CA ARG A 288 -5.20 -5.51 -8.27
C ARG A 288 -6.68 -5.24 -8.46
N LEU A 289 -7.35 -4.81 -7.39
CA LEU A 289 -8.78 -4.53 -7.40
C LEU A 289 -9.15 -3.54 -8.52
N HIS A 290 -8.29 -2.55 -8.75
CA HIS A 290 -8.53 -1.50 -9.72
C HIS A 290 -7.68 -1.64 -10.99
N HIS A 291 -7.05 -2.79 -11.25
CA HIS A 291 -6.16 -3.05 -12.40
C HIS A 291 -5.11 -1.95 -12.65
N CYS A 292 -4.57 -1.38 -11.57
CA CYS A 292 -3.54 -0.35 -11.56
C CYS A 292 -2.11 -0.93 -11.51
N GLU A 293 -1.95 -2.21 -11.81
CA GLU A 293 -0.65 -2.90 -11.76
C GLU A 293 0.36 -2.31 -12.72
N GLU A 294 1.55 -2.00 -12.19
CA GLU A 294 2.67 -1.39 -12.94
C GLU A 294 2.40 -0.03 -13.58
N LEU A 295 1.24 0.59 -13.30
CA LEU A 295 0.93 1.92 -13.84
C LEU A 295 1.76 3.02 -13.15
N PRO A 296 2.22 4.03 -13.91
CA PRO A 296 2.80 5.23 -13.31
C PRO A 296 1.72 5.99 -12.54
N ARG A 297 2.12 6.69 -11.48
CA ARG A 297 1.18 7.39 -10.57
C ARG A 297 0.15 8.26 -11.29
N ALA A 298 0.54 9.00 -12.32
CA ALA A 298 -0.39 9.84 -13.08
C ALA A 298 -1.54 9.02 -13.71
N ALA A 299 -1.24 7.88 -14.33
CA ALA A 299 -2.25 6.99 -14.88
C ALA A 299 -3.11 6.32 -13.80
N VAL A 300 -2.55 6.07 -12.62
CA VAL A 300 -3.32 5.59 -11.46
C VAL A 300 -4.31 6.67 -10.98
N VAL A 301 -3.93 7.94 -10.95
CA VAL A 301 -4.83 9.05 -10.60
C VAL A 301 -6.01 9.09 -11.57
N ASP A 302 -5.74 9.12 -12.88
CA ASP A 302 -6.79 9.18 -13.91
C ASP A 302 -7.77 8.01 -13.80
N ARG A 303 -7.26 6.82 -13.48
CA ARG A 303 -8.08 5.62 -13.26
C ARG A 303 -8.88 5.69 -11.97
N MET A 304 -8.28 6.13 -10.86
CA MET A 304 -8.98 6.28 -9.59
C MET A 304 -10.07 7.35 -9.66
N GLN A 305 -9.85 8.40 -10.44
CA GLN A 305 -10.87 9.41 -10.66
C GLN A 305 -12.12 8.82 -11.33
N ARG A 306 -11.95 8.07 -12.43
CA ARG A 306 -13.08 7.37 -13.09
C ARG A 306 -13.81 6.40 -12.14
N VAL A 307 -13.04 5.61 -11.38
CA VAL A 307 -13.62 4.68 -10.40
C VAL A 307 -14.43 5.42 -9.33
N LEU A 308 -13.94 6.56 -8.83
CA LEU A 308 -14.66 7.35 -7.82
C LEU A 308 -15.91 8.03 -8.38
N GLU A 309 -15.85 8.52 -9.62
CA GLU A 309 -16.99 9.08 -10.35
C GLU A 309 -18.12 8.04 -10.50
N GLU A 310 -17.77 6.77 -10.77
CA GLU A 310 -18.72 5.65 -10.88
C GLU A 310 -19.29 5.20 -9.52
N LEU A 311 -18.45 5.16 -8.47
CA LEU A 311 -18.86 4.63 -7.17
C LEU A 311 -19.81 5.56 -6.42
N VAL A 312 -19.56 6.87 -6.45
CA VAL A 312 -20.36 7.87 -5.74
C VAL A 312 -20.38 9.18 -6.53
N PRO A 313 -21.50 9.53 -7.19
CA PRO A 313 -21.66 10.86 -7.78
C PRO A 313 -21.50 11.94 -6.69
N GLY A 314 -20.65 12.94 -6.91
CA GLY A 314 -20.29 13.90 -5.88
C GLY A 314 -19.43 15.05 -6.39
N ASP A 315 -18.91 15.85 -5.45
CA ASP A 315 -18.02 16.98 -5.72
C ASP A 315 -16.72 16.50 -6.39
N GLN A 316 -16.52 16.94 -7.64
CA GLN A 316 -15.40 16.57 -8.48
C GLN A 316 -14.05 16.92 -7.83
N ALA A 317 -13.97 18.04 -7.08
CA ALA A 317 -12.74 18.44 -6.42
C ALA A 317 -12.32 17.43 -5.33
N ARG A 318 -13.28 16.97 -4.51
CA ARG A 318 -13.03 15.95 -3.48
C ARG A 318 -12.69 14.59 -4.08
N GLN A 319 -13.31 14.24 -5.21
CA GLN A 319 -12.99 12.99 -5.92
C GLN A 319 -11.58 13.03 -6.49
N THR A 320 -11.17 14.14 -7.10
CA THR A 320 -9.80 14.32 -7.60
C THR A 320 -8.77 14.25 -6.48
N GLU A 321 -9.00 14.93 -5.35
CA GLU A 321 -8.11 14.84 -4.19
C GLU A 321 -7.97 13.39 -3.69
N ARG A 322 -9.11 12.70 -3.53
CA ARG A 322 -9.11 11.30 -3.09
C ARG A 322 -8.45 10.37 -4.09
N ALA A 323 -8.60 10.61 -5.40
CA ALA A 323 -7.90 9.87 -6.45
C ALA A 323 -6.38 10.04 -6.31
N HIS A 324 -5.90 11.24 -6.00
CA HIS A 324 -4.48 11.48 -5.71
C HIS A 324 -3.99 10.72 -4.47
N LEU A 325 -4.78 10.67 -3.40
CA LEU A 325 -4.46 9.94 -2.17
C LEU A 325 -4.44 8.42 -2.41
N LEU A 326 -5.43 7.88 -3.12
CA LEU A 326 -5.48 6.45 -3.47
C LEU A 326 -4.34 6.07 -4.42
N ALA A 327 -4.02 6.92 -5.39
CA ALA A 327 -2.88 6.71 -6.26
C ALA A 327 -1.56 6.73 -5.50
N GLU A 328 -1.42 7.61 -4.51
CA GLU A 328 -0.28 7.60 -3.59
C GLU A 328 -0.21 6.28 -2.82
N LEU A 329 -1.31 5.83 -2.20
CA LEU A 329 -1.35 4.54 -1.49
C LEU A 329 -0.97 3.35 -2.39
N ILE A 330 -1.50 3.31 -3.62
CA ILE A 330 -1.26 2.23 -4.59
C ILE A 330 0.19 2.22 -5.09
N THR A 331 0.78 3.41 -5.30
CA THR A 331 2.12 3.53 -5.88
C THR A 331 3.24 3.60 -4.84
N SER A 332 2.96 4.05 -3.61
CA SER A 332 3.93 4.08 -2.51
C SER A 332 4.35 2.69 -2.05
N GLY A 333 3.46 1.69 -2.19
CA GLY A 333 3.78 0.28 -1.94
C GLY A 333 4.76 -0.34 -2.94
N ARG A 334 5.09 0.36 -4.04
CA ARG A 334 5.97 -0.11 -5.13
C ARG A 334 7.29 0.64 -5.23
N SER A 335 7.48 1.65 -4.41
CA SER A 335 8.63 2.53 -4.51
C SER A 335 9.77 2.04 -3.64
N GLU A 336 10.90 1.66 -4.24
CA GLU A 336 12.19 1.52 -3.53
C GLU A 336 12.70 2.86 -2.97
N PHE A 337 12.11 3.99 -3.40
CA PHE A 337 12.51 5.34 -3.01
C PHE A 337 11.27 6.23 -2.85
N GLY A 338 10.74 6.34 -1.64
CA GLY A 338 9.85 7.45 -1.31
C GLY A 338 8.62 7.03 -0.53
N THR A 339 8.76 7.23 0.77
CA THR A 339 7.78 7.94 1.59
C THR A 339 6.36 7.39 1.68
N GLN A 340 6.14 6.75 2.82
CA GLN A 340 4.91 6.09 3.16
C GLN A 340 3.93 7.10 3.75
N MET A 341 2.74 7.21 3.15
CA MET A 341 1.59 7.81 3.79
C MET A 341 1.46 7.23 5.22
N PRO A 342 1.26 8.05 6.26
CA PRO A 342 1.16 7.57 7.63
C PRO A 342 0.14 6.44 7.75
N ARG A 343 0.47 5.39 8.51
CA ARG A 343 -0.35 4.18 8.65
C ARG A 343 -1.82 4.49 8.96
N GLU A 344 -2.06 5.39 9.92
CA GLU A 344 -3.41 5.83 10.31
C GLU A 344 -4.18 6.46 9.15
N ARG A 345 -3.52 7.28 8.33
CA ARG A 345 -4.14 7.91 7.16
C ARG A 345 -4.38 6.88 6.05
N ARG A 346 -3.47 5.93 5.86
CA ARG A 346 -3.66 4.80 4.93
C ARG A 346 -4.87 3.96 5.32
N PHE A 347 -4.96 3.57 6.58
CA PHE A 347 -6.08 2.77 7.07
C PHE A 347 -7.41 3.53 7.02
N SER A 348 -7.41 4.81 7.39
CA SER A 348 -8.60 5.66 7.27
C SER A 348 -9.07 5.72 5.82
N LEU A 349 -8.16 5.98 4.86
CA LEU A 349 -8.47 6.05 3.43
C LEU A 349 -8.95 4.71 2.87
N LEU A 350 -8.32 3.60 3.26
CA LEU A 350 -8.73 2.26 2.86
C LEU A 350 -10.12 1.94 3.40
N LEU A 351 -10.38 2.14 4.68
CA LEU A 351 -11.67 1.89 5.32
C LEU A 351 -12.77 2.68 4.64
N GLU A 352 -12.50 3.94 4.37
CA GLU A 352 -13.35 4.84 3.61
C GLU A 352 -13.64 4.33 2.18
N HIS A 353 -12.64 3.80 1.49
CA HIS A 353 -12.80 3.19 0.17
C HIS A 353 -13.62 1.90 0.23
N LEU A 354 -13.39 1.05 1.25
CA LEU A 354 -14.20 -0.15 1.50
C LEU A 354 -15.66 0.21 1.77
N ARG A 355 -15.95 1.28 2.52
CA ARG A 355 -17.33 1.76 2.72
C ARG A 355 -18.02 2.06 1.39
N MET A 356 -17.34 2.77 0.48
CA MET A 356 -17.91 3.09 -0.84
C MET A 356 -18.19 1.83 -1.66
N LEU A 357 -17.25 0.89 -1.68
CA LEU A 357 -17.41 -0.39 -2.39
C LEU A 357 -18.52 -1.27 -1.79
N GLY A 358 -18.69 -1.23 -0.47
CA GLY A 358 -19.64 -2.05 0.30
C GLY A 358 -21.09 -1.60 0.22
N ARG A 359 -21.40 -0.48 -0.47
CA ARG A 359 -22.76 0.09 -0.53
C ARG A 359 -23.77 -0.84 -1.22
N LYS A 360 -23.42 -1.41 -2.37
CA LYS A 360 -24.32 -2.27 -3.16
C LYS A 360 -24.38 -3.71 -2.64
N ARG A 361 -23.25 -4.27 -2.19
CA ARG A 361 -23.15 -5.66 -1.70
C ARG A 361 -22.00 -5.79 -0.69
N PRO A 362 -22.01 -6.78 0.22
CA PRO A 362 -20.93 -6.96 1.18
C PRO A 362 -19.60 -7.25 0.47
N LEU A 363 -18.52 -7.01 1.18
CA LEU A 363 -17.15 -7.27 0.76
C LEU A 363 -16.63 -8.54 1.45
N VAL A 364 -15.86 -9.35 0.72
CA VAL A 364 -15.04 -10.43 1.30
C VAL A 364 -13.58 -10.02 1.15
N LEU A 365 -12.94 -9.69 2.28
CA LEU A 365 -11.52 -9.36 2.34
C LEU A 365 -10.73 -10.57 2.83
N VAL A 366 -9.98 -11.22 1.95
CA VAL A 366 -9.08 -12.30 2.33
C VAL A 366 -7.70 -11.73 2.65
N ILE A 367 -7.21 -12.00 3.86
CA ILE A 367 -5.83 -11.75 4.30
C ILE A 367 -5.13 -13.10 4.35
N GLU A 368 -4.41 -13.43 3.29
CA GLU A 368 -3.65 -14.68 3.20
C GLU A 368 -2.33 -14.58 3.94
N ASP A 369 -2.00 -15.65 4.66
CA ASP A 369 -0.79 -15.81 5.44
C ASP A 369 -0.56 -14.65 6.42
N ALA A 370 -1.62 -14.31 7.17
CA ALA A 370 -1.71 -13.16 8.06
C ALA A 370 -0.57 -13.06 9.09
N HIS A 371 0.08 -14.18 9.41
CA HIS A 371 1.25 -14.24 10.29
C HIS A 371 2.48 -13.48 9.76
N TRP A 372 2.54 -13.24 8.44
CA TRP A 372 3.57 -12.41 7.81
C TRP A 372 3.10 -10.97 7.54
N GLY A 373 1.83 -10.65 7.80
CA GLY A 373 1.19 -9.40 7.41
C GLY A 373 0.73 -8.56 8.59
N GLU A 374 1.63 -8.13 9.47
CA GLU A 374 1.30 -7.38 10.70
C GLU A 374 0.42 -6.15 10.40
N GLU A 375 0.77 -5.36 9.38
CA GLU A 375 -0.03 -4.21 8.95
C GLU A 375 -1.46 -4.61 8.54
N ALA A 376 -1.63 -5.72 7.80
CA ALA A 376 -2.95 -6.16 7.39
C ALA A 376 -3.78 -6.71 8.56
N VAL A 377 -3.11 -7.34 9.54
CA VAL A 377 -3.72 -7.80 10.79
C VAL A 377 -4.21 -6.62 11.63
N GLU A 378 -3.41 -5.56 11.77
CA GLU A 378 -3.83 -4.31 12.42
C GLU A 378 -4.98 -3.64 11.68
N PHE A 379 -4.92 -3.58 10.34
CA PHE A 379 -6.02 -3.05 9.53
C PHE A 379 -7.32 -3.84 9.74
N CYS A 380 -7.23 -5.18 9.88
CA CYS A 380 -8.37 -6.00 10.23
C CYS A 380 -8.98 -5.57 11.58
N GLN A 381 -8.16 -5.30 12.60
CA GLN A 381 -8.65 -4.77 13.88
C GLN A 381 -9.38 -3.45 13.68
N GLN A 382 -8.82 -2.52 12.92
CA GLN A 382 -9.49 -1.25 12.64
C GLN A 382 -10.81 -1.41 11.88
N VAL A 383 -10.89 -2.35 10.94
CA VAL A 383 -12.15 -2.67 10.24
C VAL A 383 -13.18 -3.20 11.22
N LEU A 384 -12.79 -4.05 12.17
CA LEU A 384 -13.69 -4.60 13.19
C LEU A 384 -14.12 -3.54 14.22
N ASP A 385 -13.20 -2.66 14.63
CA ASP A 385 -13.43 -1.58 15.60
C ASP A 385 -14.25 -0.43 15.02
N ALA A 386 -14.24 -0.25 13.70
CA ALA A 386 -14.94 0.84 13.03
C ALA A 386 -16.45 0.86 13.31
N ALA A 387 -17.05 -0.29 13.69
CA ALA A 387 -18.42 -0.57 14.13
C ALA A 387 -19.60 -0.02 13.29
N ASP A 388 -19.34 0.90 12.36
CA ASP A 388 -20.30 1.71 11.63
C ASP A 388 -20.15 1.50 10.11
N ASP A 389 -21.22 0.99 9.50
CA ASP A 389 -21.54 0.96 8.05
C ASP A 389 -20.47 0.37 7.10
N VAL A 390 -19.66 -0.57 7.60
CA VAL A 390 -18.67 -1.31 6.79
C VAL A 390 -19.11 -2.77 6.67
N ARG A 391 -19.73 -3.12 5.54
CA ARG A 391 -20.25 -4.48 5.27
C ARG A 391 -19.14 -5.42 4.79
N VAL A 392 -18.14 -5.70 5.63
CA VAL A 392 -16.97 -6.54 5.28
C VAL A 392 -16.93 -7.84 6.10
N LEU A 393 -16.77 -8.97 5.42
CA LEU A 393 -16.29 -10.22 5.99
C LEU A 393 -14.78 -10.32 5.77
N VAL A 394 -13.99 -10.27 6.82
CA VAL A 394 -12.54 -10.53 6.75
C VAL A 394 -12.29 -12.02 6.95
N VAL A 395 -11.53 -12.66 6.06
CA VAL A 395 -11.10 -14.06 6.20
C VAL A 395 -9.59 -14.08 6.30
N LEU A 396 -9.08 -14.44 7.48
CA LEU A 396 -7.64 -14.52 7.73
C LEU A 396 -7.20 -15.98 7.64
N THR A 397 -6.09 -16.25 6.94
CA THR A 397 -5.43 -17.56 7.02
C THR A 397 -4.20 -17.46 7.90
N ALA A 398 -4.12 -18.33 8.92
CA ALA A 398 -3.01 -18.37 9.86
C ALA A 398 -2.45 -19.79 10.00
N ARG A 399 -1.13 -19.89 10.09
CA ARG A 399 -0.44 -21.13 10.47
C ARG A 399 -0.45 -21.25 11.98
N THR A 400 -0.61 -22.48 12.46
CA THR A 400 -0.44 -22.82 13.87
C THR A 400 0.93 -23.43 14.07
N ASP A 401 1.55 -23.20 15.24
CA ASP A 401 2.76 -23.88 15.67
C ASP A 401 2.49 -25.35 16.08
N GLU A 402 3.51 -26.03 16.58
CA GLU A 402 3.42 -27.43 17.05
C GLU A 402 2.43 -27.62 18.22
N HIS A 403 2.16 -26.56 18.99
CA HIS A 403 1.18 -26.56 20.08
C HIS A 403 -0.23 -26.24 19.60
N GLY A 404 -0.39 -25.86 18.32
CA GLY A 404 -1.68 -25.45 17.75
C GLY A 404 -1.99 -23.96 17.91
N ASP A 405 -1.03 -23.16 18.38
CA ASP A 405 -1.18 -21.74 18.67
C ASP A 405 -0.83 -20.88 17.45
N THR A 406 -1.55 -19.77 17.28
CA THR A 406 -1.25 -18.76 16.24
C THR A 406 -0.32 -17.67 16.77
N PRO A 407 0.42 -16.95 15.91
CA PRO A 407 1.25 -15.82 16.33
C PRO A 407 0.46 -14.76 17.11
N ALA A 408 1.15 -14.08 18.04
CA ALA A 408 0.54 -13.13 18.98
C ALA A 408 -0.29 -12.00 18.30
N SER A 409 0.15 -11.54 17.12
CA SER A 409 -0.57 -10.54 16.33
C SER A 409 -1.95 -11.04 15.87
N VAL A 410 -2.02 -12.28 15.40
CA VAL A 410 -3.28 -12.94 15.00
C VAL A 410 -4.13 -13.26 16.23
N GLU A 411 -3.50 -13.72 17.32
CA GLU A 411 -4.19 -14.02 18.58
C GLU A 411 -4.91 -12.79 19.16
N ALA A 412 -4.33 -11.58 19.00
CA ALA A 412 -4.98 -10.34 19.40
C ALA A 412 -6.30 -10.10 18.63
N VAL A 413 -6.32 -10.36 17.31
CA VAL A 413 -7.56 -10.29 16.51
C VAL A 413 -8.56 -11.35 16.95
N GLU A 414 -8.10 -12.56 17.22
CA GLU A 414 -8.96 -13.67 17.65
C GLU A 414 -9.74 -13.40 18.94
N ARG A 415 -9.28 -12.46 19.79
CA ARG A 415 -9.97 -12.07 21.03
C ARG A 415 -11.14 -11.12 20.79
N HIS A 416 -11.25 -10.50 19.61
CA HIS A 416 -12.33 -9.56 19.31
C HIS A 416 -13.69 -10.29 19.16
N PRO A 417 -14.80 -9.79 19.72
CA PRO A 417 -16.09 -10.51 19.80
C PRO A 417 -16.75 -10.74 18.43
N ALA A 418 -16.40 -9.95 17.42
CA ALA A 418 -16.89 -10.13 16.04
C ALA A 418 -16.10 -11.17 15.22
N VAL A 419 -15.17 -11.90 15.85
CA VAL A 419 -14.27 -12.86 15.20
C VAL A 419 -14.66 -14.29 15.54
N GLU A 420 -14.79 -15.13 14.51
CA GLU A 420 -15.06 -16.56 14.63
C GLU A 420 -13.80 -17.37 14.29
N ARG A 421 -13.45 -18.34 15.15
CA ARG A 421 -12.29 -19.22 14.94
C ARG A 421 -12.73 -20.53 14.28
N LEU A 422 -12.01 -20.95 13.25
CA LEU A 422 -12.31 -22.16 12.48
C LEU A 422 -11.01 -22.94 12.22
N THR A 423 -10.89 -24.11 12.86
CA THR A 423 -9.75 -25.01 12.69
C THR A 423 -9.94 -25.86 11.44
N VAL A 424 -8.95 -25.85 10.55
CA VAL A 424 -8.85 -26.72 9.37
C VAL A 424 -7.88 -27.86 9.70
N GLY A 425 -8.41 -29.04 10.00
CA GLY A 425 -7.63 -30.25 10.29
C GLY A 425 -7.24 -31.05 9.03
N PRO A 426 -6.60 -32.21 9.15
CA PRO A 426 -6.39 -33.15 8.04
C PRO A 426 -7.72 -33.55 7.36
N MET A 427 -7.66 -33.94 6.08
CA MET A 427 -8.81 -34.50 5.38
C MET A 427 -9.16 -35.88 5.94
N SER A 428 -10.45 -36.23 5.93
CA SER A 428 -10.90 -37.54 6.40
C SER A 428 -10.47 -38.65 5.45
N ALA A 429 -10.36 -39.88 5.97
CA ALA A 429 -10.10 -41.07 5.15
C ALA A 429 -11.26 -41.39 4.18
N ALA A 430 -12.46 -40.86 4.42
CA ALA A 430 -13.59 -41.05 3.50
C ALA A 430 -13.51 -40.15 2.26
N ASP A 431 -12.87 -38.99 2.38
CA ASP A 431 -12.90 -37.95 1.34
C ASP A 431 -11.61 -37.89 0.50
N MET A 432 -10.48 -38.40 1.04
CA MET A 432 -9.21 -38.48 0.30
C MET A 432 -9.33 -39.27 -1.02
N PRO A 433 -10.05 -40.40 -1.09
CA PRO A 433 -10.29 -41.09 -2.35
C PRO A 433 -11.04 -40.23 -3.39
N GLU A 434 -12.01 -39.41 -2.97
CA GLU A 434 -12.77 -38.54 -3.88
C GLU A 434 -11.88 -37.41 -4.45
N LEU A 435 -10.97 -36.86 -3.64
CA LEU A 435 -9.94 -35.92 -4.12
C LEU A 435 -8.99 -36.55 -5.12
N ILE A 436 -8.44 -37.73 -4.82
CA ILE A 436 -7.52 -38.44 -5.71
C ILE A 436 -8.21 -38.73 -7.05
N HIS A 437 -9.45 -39.21 -7.01
CA HIS A 437 -10.24 -39.45 -8.21
C HIS A 437 -10.48 -38.17 -9.03
N ALA A 438 -10.75 -37.05 -8.35
CA ALA A 438 -10.99 -35.76 -9.01
C ALA A 438 -9.72 -35.12 -9.61
N LEU A 439 -8.53 -35.38 -9.06
CA LEU A 439 -7.25 -34.92 -9.60
C LEU A 439 -6.99 -35.55 -10.98
N LEU A 440 -6.88 -36.87 -10.96
CA LEU A 440 -6.62 -37.72 -12.11
C LEU A 440 -7.29 -39.04 -11.73
N GLY A 441 -8.30 -39.52 -12.46
CA GLY A 441 -8.96 -40.77 -12.09
C GLY A 441 -7.93 -41.91 -12.05
N LEU A 442 -7.43 -42.26 -10.86
CA LEU A 442 -6.42 -43.31 -10.66
C LEU A 442 -7.13 -44.64 -10.45
N GLU A 443 -6.50 -45.72 -10.92
CA GLU A 443 -6.93 -47.09 -10.58
C GLU A 443 -6.79 -47.35 -9.07
N SER A 444 -7.64 -48.21 -8.51
CA SER A 444 -7.83 -48.36 -7.06
C SER A 444 -6.55 -48.71 -6.29
N GLU A 445 -5.64 -49.49 -6.88
CA GLU A 445 -4.39 -49.90 -6.24
C GLU A 445 -3.40 -48.72 -6.12
N VAL A 446 -3.30 -47.90 -7.17
CA VAL A 446 -2.44 -46.70 -7.19
C VAL A 446 -3.03 -45.59 -6.32
N ALA A 447 -4.36 -45.45 -6.31
CA ALA A 447 -5.06 -44.49 -5.45
C ALA A 447 -4.82 -44.79 -3.95
N ALA A 448 -4.89 -46.07 -3.55
CA ALA A 448 -4.60 -46.51 -2.19
C ALA A 448 -3.14 -46.21 -1.78
N GLU A 449 -2.20 -46.30 -2.72
CA GLU A 449 -0.79 -45.97 -2.47
C GLU A 449 -0.54 -44.48 -2.20
N VAL A 450 -1.31 -43.61 -2.87
CA VAL A 450 -1.30 -42.16 -2.63
C VAL A 450 -1.95 -41.86 -1.28
N GLU A 451 -3.10 -42.46 -0.99
CA GLU A 451 -3.83 -42.26 0.27
C GLU A 451 -2.98 -42.62 1.49
N ALA A 452 -2.35 -43.80 1.48
CA ALA A 452 -1.56 -44.30 2.59
C ALA A 452 -0.38 -43.38 2.97
N ARG A 453 0.19 -42.66 2.00
CA ARG A 453 1.34 -41.76 2.23
C ARG A 453 0.94 -40.32 2.52
N CYS A 454 -0.25 -39.91 2.09
CA CYS A 454 -0.65 -38.52 2.23
C CYS A 454 -1.07 -38.15 3.64
N GLU A 455 -1.40 -39.12 4.52
CA GLU A 455 -1.83 -38.91 5.91
C GLU A 455 -2.89 -37.78 6.04
N GLY A 456 -3.80 -37.68 5.07
CA GLY A 456 -4.82 -36.63 5.06
C GLY A 456 -4.36 -35.25 4.57
N ASN A 457 -3.17 -35.09 3.98
CA ASN A 457 -2.64 -33.85 3.42
C ASN A 457 -2.95 -33.70 1.90
N PRO A 458 -3.91 -32.84 1.51
CA PRO A 458 -4.33 -32.69 0.10
C PRO A 458 -3.23 -32.13 -0.82
N LEU A 459 -2.39 -31.24 -0.27
CA LEU A 459 -1.28 -30.66 -1.02
C LEU A 459 -0.27 -31.74 -1.39
N PHE A 460 0.01 -32.69 -0.48
CA PHE A 460 0.93 -33.78 -0.78
C PHE A 460 0.39 -34.67 -1.89
N ALA A 461 -0.89 -35.07 -1.82
CA ALA A 461 -1.54 -35.87 -2.85
C ALA A 461 -1.44 -35.20 -4.23
N THR A 462 -1.76 -33.90 -4.31
CA THR A 462 -1.70 -33.13 -5.56
C THR A 462 -0.28 -33.08 -6.13
N GLN A 463 0.72 -32.82 -5.27
CA GLN A 463 2.11 -32.72 -5.71
C GLN A 463 2.69 -34.08 -6.13
N LEU A 464 2.32 -35.17 -5.44
CA LEU A 464 2.75 -36.52 -5.76
C LEU A 464 2.18 -36.98 -7.11
N VAL A 465 0.88 -36.79 -7.35
CA VAL A 465 0.27 -37.11 -8.65
C VAL A 465 0.89 -36.26 -9.76
N GLY A 466 1.12 -34.97 -9.51
CA GLY A 466 1.80 -34.10 -10.48
C GLY A 466 3.23 -34.55 -10.81
N ASP A 467 3.99 -35.03 -9.83
CA ASP A 467 5.32 -35.62 -10.05
C ASP A 467 5.25 -36.82 -11.00
N TRP A 468 4.30 -37.72 -10.76
CA TRP A 468 4.13 -38.91 -11.58
C TRP A 468 3.73 -38.60 -13.02
N VAL A 469 2.86 -37.59 -13.21
CA VAL A 469 2.53 -37.07 -14.54
C VAL A 469 3.79 -36.51 -15.22
N GLN A 470 4.57 -35.67 -14.53
CA GLN A 470 5.77 -35.04 -15.08
C GLN A 470 6.85 -36.06 -15.45
N ARG A 471 7.04 -37.10 -14.64
CA ARG A 471 7.99 -38.20 -14.91
C ARG A 471 7.49 -39.20 -15.97
N GLY A 472 6.24 -39.07 -16.41
CA GLY A 472 5.62 -39.95 -17.41
C GLY A 472 5.48 -41.40 -16.93
N VAL A 473 5.34 -41.63 -15.62
CA VAL A 473 5.24 -42.98 -15.04
C VAL A 473 3.82 -43.53 -15.03
N LEU A 474 2.82 -42.71 -15.37
CA LEU A 474 1.41 -43.10 -15.47
C LEU A 474 1.04 -43.50 -16.90
N VAL A 475 0.25 -44.56 -17.05
CA VAL A 475 -0.31 -45.04 -18.33
C VAL A 475 -1.83 -45.21 -18.21
N PRO A 476 -2.59 -45.08 -19.31
CA PRO A 476 -4.04 -45.33 -19.29
C PRO A 476 -4.36 -46.80 -18.93
N GLY A 477 -5.20 -46.98 -17.93
CA GLY A 477 -5.78 -48.26 -17.50
C GLY A 477 -7.26 -48.38 -17.90
N THR A 478 -7.99 -49.28 -17.23
CA THR A 478 -9.41 -49.61 -17.53
C THR A 478 -10.43 -48.58 -17.03
N LEU A 479 -10.21 -48.05 -15.82
CA LEU A 479 -11.07 -47.10 -15.12
C LEU A 479 -10.40 -45.73 -14.95
N GLY A 480 -9.12 -45.62 -15.34
CA GLY A 480 -8.30 -44.47 -14.98
C GLY A 480 -6.86 -44.54 -15.48
N PHE A 481 -5.93 -44.03 -14.68
CA PHE A 481 -4.48 -44.16 -14.89
C PHE A 481 -3.88 -45.12 -13.86
N GLU A 482 -2.95 -45.95 -14.31
CA GLU A 482 -2.15 -46.85 -13.49
C GLU A 482 -0.65 -46.55 -13.65
N LEU A 483 0.17 -47.12 -12.78
CA LEU A 483 1.62 -47.05 -12.92
C LEU A 483 2.07 -47.95 -14.07
N ARG A 484 3.05 -47.48 -14.85
CA ARG A 484 3.67 -48.27 -15.90
C ARG A 484 4.19 -49.60 -15.33
N PRO A 485 3.93 -50.75 -15.97
CA PRO A 485 4.36 -52.06 -15.48
C PRO A 485 5.87 -52.10 -15.15
N GLY A 486 6.21 -52.60 -13.96
CA GLY A 486 7.60 -52.73 -13.49
C GLY A 486 8.20 -51.47 -12.84
N VAL A 487 7.50 -50.33 -12.87
CA VAL A 487 7.91 -49.13 -12.14
C VAL A 487 7.43 -49.25 -10.69
N LYS A 488 8.36 -49.49 -9.76
CA LYS A 488 8.14 -49.17 -8.34
C LYS A 488 8.46 -47.69 -8.17
N PRO A 489 7.50 -46.83 -7.82
CA PRO A 489 7.82 -45.44 -7.64
C PRO A 489 8.68 -45.35 -6.37
N GLY A 490 9.92 -44.87 -6.49
CA GLY A 490 10.68 -44.42 -5.33
C GLY A 490 9.90 -43.28 -4.72
N LEU A 491 9.20 -43.56 -3.61
CA LEU A 491 8.17 -42.68 -3.07
C LEU A 491 8.75 -41.90 -1.91
N PRO A 492 8.75 -40.56 -1.97
CA PRO A 492 9.19 -39.75 -0.85
C PRO A 492 8.28 -39.97 0.36
N ASP A 493 8.86 -40.06 1.55
CA ASP A 493 8.13 -40.21 2.81
C ASP A 493 7.35 -38.93 3.23
N GLY A 494 7.35 -37.88 2.41
CA GLY A 494 6.62 -36.64 2.66
C GLY A 494 6.91 -35.50 1.66
N VAL A 495 6.17 -34.39 1.81
CA VAL A 495 6.23 -33.20 0.91
C VAL A 495 7.64 -32.62 0.78
N HIS A 496 8.41 -32.56 1.87
CA HIS A 496 9.77 -32.00 1.83
C HIS A 496 10.76 -32.92 1.08
N ALA A 497 10.61 -34.24 1.23
CA ALA A 497 11.43 -35.20 0.50
C ALA A 497 11.14 -35.13 -1.02
N LEU A 498 9.88 -34.87 -1.40
CA LEU A 498 9.50 -34.64 -2.80
C LEU A 498 10.18 -33.38 -3.38
N TRP A 499 10.15 -32.25 -2.67
CA TRP A 499 10.79 -31.02 -3.14
C TRP A 499 12.30 -31.18 -3.26
N ARG A 500 12.92 -31.85 -2.30
CA ARG A 500 14.35 -32.18 -2.34
C ARG A 500 14.71 -32.98 -3.59
N GLN A 501 13.96 -34.05 -3.88
CA GLN A 501 14.18 -34.86 -5.08
C GLN A 501 14.04 -34.03 -6.37
N ARG A 502 13.08 -33.11 -6.44
CA ARG A 502 12.90 -32.21 -7.59
C ARG A 502 14.06 -31.23 -7.75
N ILE A 503 14.57 -30.67 -6.65
CA ILE A 503 15.74 -29.79 -6.67
C ILE A 503 16.98 -30.57 -7.09
N GLU A 504 17.21 -31.76 -6.55
CA GLU A 504 18.34 -32.63 -6.93
C GLU A 504 18.28 -33.02 -8.42
N ALA A 505 17.09 -33.31 -8.93
CA ALA A 505 16.89 -33.59 -10.35
C ALA A 505 17.08 -32.36 -11.25
N ALA A 506 16.79 -31.16 -10.73
CA ALA A 506 17.00 -29.91 -11.44
C ALA A 506 18.45 -29.45 -11.43
N LEU A 507 19.11 -29.65 -10.29
CA LEU A 507 20.44 -29.15 -9.94
C LEU A 507 21.25 -30.31 -9.33
N PRO A 508 21.92 -31.12 -10.17
CA PRO A 508 22.66 -32.29 -9.69
C PRO A 508 23.89 -31.92 -8.84
N GLU A 509 24.47 -30.75 -9.09
CA GLU A 509 25.65 -30.28 -8.38
C GLU A 509 25.29 -29.63 -7.04
N GLN A 510 25.95 -30.06 -5.97
CA GLN A 510 25.70 -29.54 -4.62
C GLN A 510 25.92 -28.02 -4.52
N ALA A 511 26.91 -27.48 -5.25
CA ALA A 511 27.16 -26.03 -5.28
C ALA A 511 25.97 -25.24 -5.84
N HIS A 512 25.27 -25.77 -6.86
CA HIS A 512 24.07 -25.15 -7.42
C HIS A 512 22.87 -25.25 -6.46
N GLN A 513 22.75 -26.37 -5.74
CA GLN A 513 21.73 -26.52 -4.69
C GLN A 513 21.95 -25.52 -3.55
N HIS A 514 23.19 -25.36 -3.08
CA HIS A 514 23.54 -24.34 -2.07
C HIS A 514 23.34 -22.92 -2.60
N ALA A 515 23.55 -22.68 -3.90
CA ALA A 515 23.31 -21.38 -4.50
C ALA A 515 21.84 -20.99 -4.44
N ILE A 516 20.89 -21.88 -4.76
CA ILE A 516 19.47 -21.55 -4.66
C ILE A 516 18.99 -21.39 -3.20
N MET A 517 19.61 -22.05 -2.23
CA MET A 517 19.34 -21.81 -0.80
C MET A 517 19.63 -20.36 -0.38
N LEU A 518 20.63 -19.70 -0.96
CA LEU A 518 20.87 -18.27 -0.74
C LEU A 518 19.69 -17.43 -1.25
N GLY A 519 19.09 -17.81 -2.38
CA GLY A 519 17.87 -17.18 -2.91
C GLY A 519 16.71 -17.31 -1.91
N ALA A 520 16.50 -18.52 -1.37
CA ALA A 520 15.48 -18.77 -0.36
C ALA A 520 15.67 -17.91 0.90
N LEU A 521 16.91 -17.70 1.35
CA LEU A 521 17.22 -16.87 2.52
C LEU A 521 17.12 -15.37 2.24
N LEU A 522 17.41 -14.93 1.01
CA LEU A 522 17.20 -13.55 0.58
C LEU A 522 15.71 -13.24 0.45
N GLY A 523 14.89 -14.23 0.07
CA GLY A 523 13.45 -14.24 0.28
C GLY A 523 12.62 -15.01 -0.73
N GLY A 524 11.30 -14.98 -0.55
CA GLY A 524 10.34 -15.58 -1.48
C GLY A 524 10.44 -14.98 -2.90
N ASN A 525 10.79 -13.69 -2.95
CA ASN A 525 11.25 -12.99 -4.15
C ASN A 525 12.63 -12.38 -3.88
N PHE A 526 13.57 -12.45 -4.83
CA PHE A 526 14.92 -11.91 -4.66
C PHE A 526 15.53 -11.35 -5.96
N GLU A 527 16.26 -10.24 -5.82
CA GLU A 527 16.97 -9.60 -6.91
C GLU A 527 18.18 -10.45 -7.34
N GLN A 528 18.28 -10.73 -8.64
CA GLN A 528 19.36 -11.56 -9.17
C GLN A 528 20.75 -10.97 -8.83
N SER A 529 20.90 -9.64 -8.90
CA SER A 529 22.18 -8.97 -8.65
C SER A 529 22.69 -9.17 -7.21
N ILE A 530 21.78 -9.22 -6.24
CA ILE A 530 22.08 -9.45 -4.82
C ILE A 530 22.37 -10.94 -4.59
N TRP A 531 21.58 -11.82 -5.21
CA TRP A 531 21.81 -13.25 -5.17
C TRP A 531 23.20 -13.62 -5.72
N GLU A 532 23.60 -13.07 -6.86
CA GLU A 532 24.93 -13.28 -7.44
C GLU A 532 26.06 -12.80 -6.51
N LYS A 533 25.86 -11.67 -5.80
CA LYS A 533 26.81 -11.21 -4.77
C LYS A 533 26.91 -12.22 -3.62
N ALA A 534 25.78 -12.77 -3.16
CA ALA A 534 25.74 -13.76 -2.10
C ALA A 534 26.45 -15.06 -2.53
N VAL A 535 26.20 -15.53 -3.76
CA VAL A 535 26.85 -16.71 -4.36
C VAL A 535 28.37 -16.53 -4.43
N ARG A 536 28.84 -15.37 -4.91
CA ARG A 536 30.28 -15.02 -4.92
C ARG A 536 30.86 -14.98 -3.50
N SER A 537 30.15 -14.40 -2.54
CA SER A 537 30.59 -14.34 -1.14
C SER A 537 30.67 -15.72 -0.49
N ALA A 538 29.78 -16.64 -0.88
CA ALA A 538 29.78 -18.01 -0.39
C ALA A 538 30.87 -18.89 -1.08
N GLY A 539 31.53 -18.37 -2.11
CA GLY A 539 32.52 -19.12 -2.90
C GLY A 539 31.90 -20.22 -3.76
N LEU A 540 30.63 -20.09 -4.13
CA LEU A 540 29.91 -21.05 -4.95
C LEU A 540 30.10 -20.74 -6.44
N GLY A 541 30.42 -21.76 -7.24
CA GLY A 541 30.60 -21.65 -8.69
C GLY A 541 29.29 -21.70 -9.47
N ALA A 542 28.30 -20.89 -9.09
CA ALA A 542 26.98 -20.84 -9.72
C ALA A 542 26.76 -19.51 -10.45
N ASP A 543 26.04 -19.54 -11.57
CA ASP A 543 25.61 -18.36 -12.32
C ASP A 543 24.09 -18.32 -12.50
N ALA A 544 23.60 -17.37 -13.29
CA ALA A 544 22.18 -17.18 -13.54
C ALA A 544 21.50 -18.37 -14.24
N GLU A 545 22.24 -19.31 -14.87
CA GLU A 545 21.67 -20.50 -15.50
C GLU A 545 21.00 -21.42 -14.46
N VAL A 546 21.46 -21.41 -13.21
CA VAL A 546 20.82 -22.15 -12.10
C VAL A 546 19.37 -21.70 -11.91
N LEU A 547 19.13 -20.39 -11.96
CA LEU A 547 17.79 -19.82 -11.80
C LEU A 547 16.90 -20.19 -12.99
N GLN A 548 17.43 -20.11 -14.20
CA GLN A 548 16.71 -20.50 -15.42
C GLN A 548 16.36 -21.99 -15.44
N SER A 549 17.28 -22.87 -15.05
CA SER A 549 17.08 -24.33 -14.96
C SER A 549 15.94 -24.72 -14.02
N LEU A 550 15.76 -23.97 -12.93
CA LEU A 550 14.64 -24.12 -12.01
C LEU A 550 13.35 -23.56 -12.59
N ALA A 551 13.40 -22.44 -13.31
CA ALA A 551 12.25 -21.83 -13.97
C ALA A 551 11.67 -22.74 -15.08
N ASP A 552 12.53 -23.36 -15.88
CA ASP A 552 12.15 -24.30 -16.94
C ASP A 552 11.41 -25.54 -16.40
N ARG A 553 11.64 -25.87 -15.11
CA ARG A 553 10.96 -26.95 -14.39
C ARG A 553 9.78 -26.48 -13.53
N GLY A 554 9.41 -25.20 -13.62
CA GLY A 554 8.29 -24.61 -12.88
C GLY A 554 8.55 -24.45 -11.38
N LEU A 555 9.80 -24.37 -10.95
CA LEU A 555 10.19 -24.15 -9.54
C LEU A 555 10.41 -22.66 -9.22
N LEU A 556 10.77 -21.86 -10.22
CA LEU A 556 10.90 -20.40 -10.13
C LEU A 556 10.09 -19.69 -11.23
N ARG A 557 9.81 -18.41 -11.03
CA ARG A 557 9.27 -17.48 -12.05
C ARG A 557 10.09 -16.21 -12.08
N LEU A 558 10.23 -15.62 -13.27
CA LEU A 558 10.82 -14.29 -13.45
C LEU A 558 9.71 -13.23 -13.31
N GLU A 559 9.86 -12.30 -12.37
CA GLU A 559 8.90 -11.22 -12.08
C GLU A 559 9.50 -9.81 -12.27
N GLY A 560 10.76 -9.71 -12.72
CA GLY A 560 11.48 -8.45 -12.91
C GLY A 560 11.52 -7.94 -14.36
N THR A 561 12.00 -6.70 -14.53
CA THR A 561 12.29 -6.14 -15.86
C THR A 561 13.61 -6.71 -16.41
N PRO A 562 13.85 -6.68 -17.73
CA PRO A 562 15.13 -7.13 -18.30
C PRO A 562 16.36 -6.41 -17.71
N THR A 563 16.19 -5.18 -17.23
CA THR A 563 17.25 -4.36 -16.62
C THR A 563 17.45 -4.60 -15.12
N ALA A 564 16.47 -5.22 -14.45
CA ALA A 564 16.51 -5.55 -13.02
C ALA A 564 15.73 -6.85 -12.78
N PRO A 565 16.31 -8.02 -13.16
CA PRO A 565 15.63 -9.29 -13.04
C PRO A 565 15.43 -9.68 -11.57
N ASN A 566 14.21 -10.10 -11.26
CA ASN A 566 13.75 -10.50 -9.94
C ASN A 566 13.07 -11.87 -10.06
N TRP A 567 13.37 -12.77 -9.13
CA TRP A 567 12.95 -14.17 -9.20
C TRP A 567 12.05 -14.52 -8.02
N ALA A 568 11.03 -15.35 -8.25
CA ALA A 568 10.02 -15.75 -7.27
C ALA A 568 9.87 -17.28 -7.22
N PHE A 569 9.76 -17.86 -6.02
CA PHE A 569 9.43 -19.28 -5.88
C PHE A 569 7.98 -19.55 -6.25
N THR A 570 7.71 -20.61 -7.02
CA THR A 570 6.33 -20.98 -7.39
C THR A 570 5.49 -21.45 -6.21
N HIS A 571 6.12 -21.86 -5.11
CA HIS A 571 5.44 -22.39 -3.94
C HIS A 571 6.21 -22.12 -2.63
N GLY A 572 5.55 -21.62 -1.58
CA GLY A 572 6.22 -21.30 -0.31
C GLY A 572 6.84 -22.50 0.42
N MET A 573 6.27 -23.70 0.27
CA MET A 573 6.87 -24.94 0.83
C MET A 573 8.22 -25.31 0.19
N LEU A 574 8.47 -24.86 -1.05
CA LEU A 574 9.77 -25.08 -1.71
C LEU A 574 10.87 -24.28 -1.02
N GLN A 575 10.59 -23.00 -0.74
CA GLN A 575 11.48 -22.13 0.03
C GLN A 575 11.75 -22.73 1.41
N GLU A 576 10.70 -23.13 2.14
CA GLU A 576 10.84 -23.75 3.46
C GLU A 576 11.66 -25.05 3.43
N SER A 577 11.49 -25.86 2.38
CA SER A 577 12.28 -27.06 2.17
C SER A 577 13.76 -26.75 1.91
N LEU A 578 14.07 -25.68 1.17
CA LEU A 578 15.43 -25.22 0.92
C LEU A 578 16.10 -24.67 2.19
N GLU A 579 15.37 -23.88 2.99
CA GLU A 579 15.87 -23.36 4.27
C GLU A 579 16.16 -24.50 5.26
N ARG A 580 15.25 -25.48 5.34
CA ARG A 580 15.46 -26.69 6.14
C ARG A 580 16.66 -27.49 5.66
N GLN A 581 16.78 -27.70 4.35
CA GLN A 581 17.91 -28.42 3.76
C GLN A 581 19.23 -27.69 4.02
N ALA A 582 19.28 -26.36 3.95
CA ALA A 582 20.47 -25.60 4.31
C ALA A 582 20.87 -25.84 5.78
N GLY A 583 19.91 -26.03 6.67
CA GLY A 583 20.14 -26.44 8.06
C GLY A 583 20.71 -27.85 8.19
N GLU A 584 20.11 -28.82 7.50
CA GLU A 584 20.53 -30.23 7.49
C GLU A 584 21.94 -30.41 6.87
N ASP A 585 22.27 -29.64 5.84
CA ASP A 585 23.57 -29.61 5.18
C ASP A 585 24.66 -28.89 6.00
N GLY A 586 24.29 -28.24 7.11
CA GLY A 586 25.19 -27.37 7.89
C GLY A 586 25.61 -26.08 7.18
N PHE A 587 25.01 -25.76 6.03
CA PHE A 587 25.33 -24.58 5.22
C PHE A 587 24.65 -23.29 5.73
N LEU A 588 23.59 -23.41 6.54
CA LEU A 588 22.71 -22.31 6.94
C LEU A 588 23.45 -21.09 7.54
N LYS A 589 24.44 -21.30 8.40
CA LYS A 589 25.22 -20.20 9.00
C LYS A 589 26.06 -19.46 7.95
N THR A 590 26.76 -20.21 7.10
CA THR A 590 27.55 -19.67 5.98
C THR A 590 26.66 -18.91 5.01
N ALA A 591 25.48 -19.45 4.73
CA ALA A 591 24.49 -18.85 3.85
C ALA A 591 23.99 -17.49 4.38
N HIS A 592 23.64 -17.42 5.67
CA HIS A 592 23.27 -16.16 6.32
C HIS A 592 24.40 -15.12 6.29
N LEU A 593 25.64 -15.51 6.59
CA LEU A 593 26.78 -14.58 6.52
C LEU A 593 27.02 -14.06 5.10
N SER A 594 26.86 -14.93 4.09
CA SER A 594 27.02 -14.56 2.68
C SER A 594 25.92 -13.59 2.22
N CYS A 595 24.68 -13.79 2.66
CA CYS A 595 23.58 -12.84 2.43
C CYS A 595 23.85 -11.49 3.12
N ALA A 596 24.36 -11.50 4.36
CA ALA A 596 24.72 -10.27 5.07
C ALA A 596 25.84 -9.48 4.37
N GLU A 597 26.78 -10.17 3.73
CA GLU A 597 27.85 -9.53 2.97
C GLU A 597 27.37 -9.05 1.60
N ALA A 598 26.47 -9.77 0.93
CA ALA A 598 25.83 -9.30 -0.30
C ALA A 598 25.06 -7.99 -0.10
N LEU A 599 24.45 -7.82 1.07
CA LEU A 599 23.77 -6.59 1.49
C LEU A 599 24.74 -5.50 1.99
N ALA A 600 26.04 -5.80 2.13
CA ALA A 600 27.03 -4.82 2.56
C ALA A 600 27.33 -3.80 1.46
N GLY A 601 27.28 -2.51 1.78
CA GLY A 601 27.53 -1.42 0.83
C GLY A 601 26.28 -0.93 0.09
N GLU A 602 25.19 -1.70 0.14
CA GLU A 602 23.91 -1.24 -0.37
C GLU A 602 23.33 -0.13 0.53
N LYS A 603 22.96 0.99 -0.11
CA LYS A 603 22.35 2.16 0.55
C LYS A 603 20.82 2.13 0.50
N LYS A 604 20.23 1.21 -0.28
CA LYS A 604 18.78 1.05 -0.36
C LYS A 604 18.22 0.56 0.99
N ARG A 605 17.08 1.10 1.39
CA ARG A 605 16.31 0.64 2.55
C ARG A 605 15.36 -0.47 2.08
N PRO A 606 15.13 -1.56 2.87
CA PRO A 606 15.48 -1.78 4.27
C PRO A 606 16.75 -2.63 4.51
N TYR A 607 17.73 -2.64 3.59
CA TYR A 607 18.81 -3.63 3.62
C TYR A 607 19.68 -3.63 4.89
N GLN A 608 19.83 -2.52 5.62
CA GLN A 608 20.57 -2.52 6.89
C GLN A 608 19.86 -3.33 7.99
N TYR A 609 18.53 -3.31 8.02
CA TYR A 609 17.75 -4.14 8.95
C TYR A 609 17.89 -5.62 8.60
N ASN A 610 17.65 -5.99 7.32
CA ASN A 610 17.78 -7.37 6.85
C ASN A 610 19.20 -7.90 7.07
N ARG A 611 20.22 -7.07 6.80
CA ARG A 611 21.62 -7.41 7.08
C ARG A 611 21.88 -7.70 8.56
N ALA A 612 21.30 -6.93 9.48
CA ALA A 612 21.42 -7.19 10.90
C ALA A 612 20.83 -8.56 11.27
N GLU A 613 19.65 -8.90 10.73
CA GLU A 613 19.01 -10.21 10.94
C GLU A 613 19.88 -11.36 10.42
N HIS A 614 20.42 -11.25 9.21
CA HIS A 614 21.33 -12.26 8.64
C HIS A 614 22.61 -12.41 9.48
N LEU A 615 23.19 -11.32 9.99
CA LEU A 615 24.36 -11.40 10.87
C LEU A 615 24.03 -12.11 12.20
N LEU A 616 22.85 -11.89 12.77
CA LEU A 616 22.40 -12.60 13.98
C LEU A 616 22.25 -14.09 13.73
N LYS A 617 21.52 -14.47 12.67
CA LYS A 617 21.28 -15.87 12.29
C LYS A 617 22.58 -16.58 11.89
N GLY A 618 23.51 -15.86 11.26
CA GLY A 618 24.87 -16.34 10.94
C GLY A 618 25.82 -16.42 12.14
N GLY A 619 25.42 -15.93 13.31
CA GLY A 619 26.22 -15.95 14.55
C GLY A 619 27.25 -14.82 14.68
N ALA A 620 27.32 -13.87 13.74
CA ALA A 620 28.18 -12.69 13.80
C ALA A 620 27.61 -11.57 14.69
N LYS A 621 27.27 -11.93 15.94
CA LYS A 621 26.56 -11.08 16.91
C LYS A 621 27.22 -9.72 17.16
N SER A 622 28.55 -9.66 17.26
CA SER A 622 29.28 -8.39 17.46
C SER A 622 29.21 -7.45 16.25
N GLN A 623 29.10 -8.01 15.04
CA GLN A 623 28.89 -7.22 13.82
C GLN A 623 27.43 -6.78 13.72
N ALA A 624 26.48 -7.68 14.02
CA ALA A 624 25.05 -7.35 14.08
C ALA A 624 24.79 -6.17 15.03
N ALA A 625 25.36 -6.18 16.24
CA ALA A 625 25.21 -5.11 17.22
C ALA A 625 25.63 -3.72 16.67
N ARG A 626 26.62 -3.65 15.77
CA ARG A 626 27.00 -2.39 15.12
C ARG A 626 26.00 -1.97 14.03
N VAL A 627 25.55 -2.93 13.23
CA VAL A 627 24.62 -2.67 12.12
C VAL A 627 23.24 -2.28 12.64
N MET A 628 22.76 -2.88 13.75
CA MET A 628 21.47 -2.55 14.36
C MET A 628 21.35 -1.08 14.77
N ILE A 629 22.43 -0.46 15.30
CA ILE A 629 22.40 0.98 15.66
C ILE A 629 22.22 1.83 14.40
N ARG A 630 22.90 1.47 13.31
CA ARG A 630 22.75 2.18 12.02
C ARG A 630 21.35 1.98 11.44
N ALA A 631 20.84 0.74 11.44
CA ALA A 631 19.47 0.44 11.03
C ALA A 631 18.45 1.22 11.87
N GLY A 632 18.69 1.39 13.17
CA GLY A 632 17.86 2.23 14.04
C GLY A 632 17.88 3.72 13.66
N HIS A 633 19.01 4.26 13.19
CA HIS A 633 19.05 5.60 12.61
C HIS A 633 18.29 5.68 11.28
N ASP A 634 18.41 4.68 10.41
CA ASP A 634 17.68 4.64 9.14
C ASP A 634 16.16 4.60 9.40
N LEU A 635 15.70 3.78 10.36
CA LEU A 635 14.30 3.73 10.78
C LEU A 635 13.80 5.07 11.33
N LEU A 636 14.61 5.80 12.11
CA LEU A 636 14.26 7.15 12.57
C LEU A 636 14.16 8.16 11.43
N GLU A 637 15.02 8.05 10.41
CA GLU A 637 14.94 8.88 9.22
C GLU A 637 13.70 8.56 8.39
N ASP A 638 13.24 7.31 8.41
CA ASP A 638 11.95 6.87 7.85
C ASP A 638 10.74 7.14 8.77
N ASN A 639 10.94 7.87 9.88
CA ASN A 639 9.90 8.18 10.87
C ASN A 639 9.27 6.94 11.56
N LYS A 640 9.91 5.78 11.51
CA LYS A 640 9.51 4.50 12.14
C LYS A 640 10.05 4.41 13.57
N LYS A 641 9.56 5.30 14.45
CA LYS A 641 10.07 5.47 15.83
C LYS A 641 9.88 4.23 16.69
N ASP A 642 8.77 3.51 16.52
CA ASP A 642 8.44 2.32 17.32
C ASP A 642 9.30 1.12 16.91
N GLU A 643 9.50 0.92 15.60
CA GLU A 643 10.44 -0.09 15.08
C GLU A 643 11.88 0.19 15.55
N ALA A 644 12.29 1.46 15.57
CA ALA A 644 13.60 1.87 16.06
C ALA A 644 13.78 1.58 17.56
N GLU A 645 12.74 1.75 18.38
CA GLU A 645 12.78 1.42 19.80
C GLU A 645 12.81 -0.09 20.03
N ALA A 646 11.93 -0.85 19.35
CA ALA A 646 11.93 -2.31 19.43
C ALA A 646 13.28 -2.90 19.00
N LEU A 647 13.91 -2.35 17.97
CA LEU A 647 15.25 -2.75 17.54
C LEU A 647 16.31 -2.45 18.61
N LEU A 648 16.21 -1.31 19.30
CA LEU A 648 17.11 -0.94 20.38
C LEU A 648 16.93 -1.82 21.64
N GLU A 649 15.71 -2.24 21.94
CA GLU A 649 15.43 -3.22 23.01
C GLU A 649 16.09 -4.56 22.71
N ARG A 650 15.92 -5.07 21.48
CA ARG A 650 16.60 -6.27 20.99
C ARG A 650 18.13 -6.13 21.04
N TRP A 651 18.65 -4.97 20.66
CA TRP A 651 20.08 -4.65 20.76
C TRP A 651 20.57 -4.69 22.21
N THR A 652 19.78 -4.19 23.16
CA THR A 652 20.14 -4.18 24.58
C THR A 652 20.24 -5.60 25.14
N ALA A 653 19.31 -6.49 24.78
CA ALA A 653 19.37 -7.90 25.13
C ALA A 653 20.63 -8.58 24.54
N LEU A 654 20.95 -8.32 23.28
CA LEU A 654 22.13 -8.86 22.60
C LEU A 654 23.45 -8.41 23.25
N VAL A 655 23.53 -7.15 23.67
CA VAL A 655 24.71 -6.58 24.33
C VAL A 655 24.96 -7.20 25.69
N HIS A 656 23.89 -7.53 26.42
CA HIS A 656 23.98 -8.28 27.66
C HIS A 656 24.52 -9.69 27.42
N GLU A 657 24.00 -10.38 26.40
CA GLU A 657 24.48 -11.71 26.00
C GLU A 657 25.98 -11.70 25.62
N LEU A 658 26.41 -10.69 24.85
CA LEU A 658 27.79 -10.53 24.42
C LEU A 658 28.77 -10.12 25.53
N ASN A 659 28.30 -9.82 26.74
CA ASN A 659 29.10 -9.25 27.83
C ASN A 659 29.95 -8.05 27.38
N LEU A 660 29.40 -7.22 26.47
CA LEU A 660 30.14 -6.06 25.98
C LEU A 660 30.51 -5.15 27.15
N PRO A 661 31.77 -4.73 27.29
CA PRO A 661 32.21 -3.88 28.39
C PRO A 661 31.37 -2.60 28.53
N ARG A 662 31.25 -2.06 29.75
CA ARG A 662 30.48 -0.83 29.99
C ARG A 662 31.07 0.36 29.23
N ASP A 663 32.38 0.35 29.03
CA ASP A 663 33.18 1.26 28.23
C ASP A 663 33.24 0.86 26.73
N HIS A 664 32.29 0.09 26.21
CA HIS A 664 32.27 -0.19 24.77
C HIS A 664 31.63 0.97 24.00
N PRO A 665 32.29 1.56 22.96
CA PRO A 665 31.78 2.72 22.23
C PRO A 665 30.35 2.56 21.65
N ASN A 666 29.98 1.35 21.20
CA ASN A 666 28.62 1.07 20.74
C ASN A 666 27.53 1.35 21.80
N ARG A 667 27.83 1.25 23.11
CA ARG A 667 26.88 1.59 24.18
C ARG A 667 26.59 3.10 24.23
N ALA A 668 27.60 3.92 23.97
CA ALA A 668 27.41 5.35 23.84
C ALA A 668 26.61 5.71 22.58
N ASP A 669 26.93 5.10 21.42
CA ASP A 669 26.17 5.34 20.19
C ASP A 669 24.70 4.87 20.31
N ALA A 670 24.44 3.73 20.95
CA ALA A 670 23.09 3.25 21.25
C ALA A 670 22.32 4.22 22.17
N ARG A 671 22.99 4.79 23.19
CA ARG A 671 22.38 5.80 24.06
C ARG A 671 22.07 7.10 23.33
N LEU A 672 22.94 7.53 22.40
CA LEU A 672 22.66 8.66 21.52
C LEU A 672 21.48 8.36 20.58
N LEU A 673 21.34 7.13 20.08
CA LEU A 673 20.14 6.69 19.36
C LEU A 673 18.89 6.77 20.27
N SER A 674 18.95 6.30 21.52
CA SER A 674 17.84 6.44 22.49
C SER A 674 17.46 7.91 22.72
N CYS A 675 18.45 8.80 22.82
CA CYS A 675 18.23 10.23 22.96
C CYS A 675 17.48 10.80 21.74
N ARG A 676 17.83 10.35 20.53
CA ARG A 676 17.14 10.75 19.29
C ARG A 676 15.73 10.17 19.19
N ILE A 677 15.49 8.94 19.65
CA ILE A 677 14.15 8.34 19.75
C ILE A 677 13.30 9.19 20.72
N ALA A 678 13.83 9.51 21.91
CA ALA A 678 13.15 10.38 22.88
C ALA A 678 12.85 11.76 22.29
N ARG A 679 13.79 12.35 21.55
CA ARG A 679 13.58 13.60 20.81
C ARG A 679 12.47 13.48 19.77
N ALA A 680 12.44 12.38 19.00
CA ALA A 680 11.42 12.13 18.00
C ALA A 680 10.03 11.94 18.62
N ARG A 681 9.94 11.50 19.88
CA ARG A 681 8.72 11.38 20.68
C ARG A 681 8.41 12.59 21.56
N ASN A 682 9.19 13.67 21.43
CA ASN A 682 9.01 14.90 22.19
C ASN A 682 9.15 14.72 23.73
N ASP A 683 9.85 13.68 24.20
CA ASP A 683 10.12 13.45 25.62
C ASP A 683 11.42 14.15 26.06
N HIS A 684 11.31 15.44 26.37
CA HIS A 684 12.44 16.30 26.69
C HIS A 684 13.16 15.91 27.99
N ARG A 685 12.42 15.36 28.97
CA ARG A 685 13.01 14.92 30.25
C ARG A 685 13.90 13.70 30.05
N LYS A 686 13.40 12.68 29.33
CA LYS A 686 14.17 11.48 29.00
C LYS A 686 15.36 11.84 28.10
N MET A 687 15.17 12.76 27.17
CA MET A 687 16.22 13.27 26.30
C MET A 687 17.37 13.94 27.09
N ASP A 688 17.07 14.87 28.00
CA ASP A 688 18.07 15.51 28.87
C ASP A 688 18.83 14.49 29.73
N MET A 689 18.10 13.58 30.40
CA MET A 689 18.68 12.52 31.21
C MET A 689 19.68 11.66 30.42
N LEU A 690 19.26 11.19 29.24
CA LEU A 690 20.08 10.34 28.37
C LEU A 690 21.29 11.09 27.82
N ALA A 691 21.13 12.36 27.44
CA ALA A 691 22.22 13.18 26.92
C ALA A 691 23.25 13.52 28.00
N ARG A 692 22.84 13.81 29.26
CA ARG A 692 23.77 13.98 30.39
C ARG A 692 24.55 12.71 30.68
N ALA A 693 23.90 11.55 30.62
CA ALA A 693 24.56 10.27 30.80
C ALA A 693 25.59 10.00 29.69
N ALA A 694 25.23 10.23 28.42
CA ALA A 694 26.15 10.11 27.30
C ALA A 694 27.34 11.09 27.39
N LEU A 695 27.10 12.32 27.87
CA LEU A 695 28.14 13.31 28.10
C LEU A 695 29.16 12.84 29.14
N ARG A 696 28.69 12.41 30.33
CA ARG A 696 29.54 11.91 31.41
C ARG A 696 30.39 10.73 30.94
N GLU A 697 29.77 9.73 30.32
CA GLU A 697 30.50 8.56 29.82
C GLU A 697 31.52 8.95 28.76
N GLY A 698 31.17 9.88 27.86
CA GLY A 698 32.08 10.37 26.83
C GLY A 698 33.28 11.13 27.42
N GLU A 699 33.10 11.88 28.50
CA GLU A 699 34.18 12.58 29.21
C GLU A 699 35.07 11.60 29.99
N GLU A 700 34.48 10.67 30.74
CA GLU A 700 35.17 9.64 31.52
C GLU A 700 36.08 8.76 30.65
N HIS A 701 35.61 8.36 29.47
CA HIS A 701 36.32 7.43 28.58
C HIS A 701 37.07 8.13 27.43
N GLY A 702 37.05 9.46 27.38
CA GLY A 702 37.74 10.22 26.33
C GLY A 702 37.20 9.99 24.93
N TRP A 703 35.87 9.94 24.76
CA TRP A 703 35.19 9.79 23.45
C TRP A 703 34.70 11.13 22.91
N PRO A 704 35.55 11.91 22.20
CA PRO A 704 35.22 13.27 21.81
C PRO A 704 34.00 13.37 20.87
N LYS A 705 33.77 12.34 20.04
CA LYS A 705 32.60 12.27 19.16
C LYS A 705 31.29 12.12 19.93
N VAL A 706 31.31 11.36 21.02
CA VAL A 706 30.14 11.16 21.90
C VAL A 706 29.86 12.44 22.67
N VAL A 707 30.90 13.05 23.25
CA VAL A 707 30.81 14.33 23.98
C VAL A 707 30.19 15.43 23.10
N GLY A 708 30.69 15.60 21.87
CA GLY A 708 30.17 16.60 20.94
C GLY A 708 28.69 16.38 20.58
N LYS A 709 28.30 15.13 20.28
CA LYS A 709 26.90 14.78 20.00
C LYS A 709 26.00 14.99 21.23
N ALA A 710 26.45 14.58 22.41
CA ALA A 710 25.71 14.73 23.66
C ALA A 710 25.48 16.21 24.04
N LEU A 711 26.48 17.09 23.85
CA LEU A 711 26.32 18.53 24.09
C LEU A 711 25.30 19.16 23.13
N VAL A 712 25.28 18.73 21.87
CA VAL A 712 24.25 19.17 20.90
C VAL A 712 22.87 18.69 21.33
N ASP A 713 22.73 17.42 21.75
CA ASP A 713 21.46 16.90 22.22
C ASP A 713 20.99 17.62 23.51
N LEU A 714 21.90 17.97 24.44
CA LEU A 714 21.59 18.80 25.60
C LEU A 714 21.15 20.22 25.24
N ALA A 715 21.76 20.83 24.22
CA ALA A 715 21.32 22.12 23.73
C ALA A 715 19.88 22.05 23.18
N TRP A 716 19.54 21.00 22.43
CA TRP A 716 18.17 20.77 21.98
C TRP A 716 17.20 20.54 23.14
N ALA A 717 17.62 19.90 24.23
CA ALA A 717 16.78 19.73 25.42
C ALA A 717 16.51 21.09 26.08
N ALA A 718 17.54 21.92 26.22
CA ALA A 718 17.45 23.26 26.78
C ALA A 718 16.55 24.19 25.93
N ILE A 719 16.67 24.15 24.59
CA ILE A 719 15.77 24.87 23.66
C ILE A 719 14.31 24.51 23.93
N ARG A 720 14.03 23.22 24.14
CA ARG A 720 12.67 22.74 24.38
C ARG A 720 12.14 23.09 25.78
N ALA A 721 13.03 23.22 26.75
CA ALA A 721 12.74 23.70 28.10
C ALA A 721 12.74 25.23 28.23
N GLY A 722 12.83 25.98 27.12
CA GLY A 722 12.83 27.44 27.13
C GLY A 722 14.12 28.11 27.64
N ASP A 723 15.13 27.34 28.03
CA ASP A 723 16.39 27.85 28.58
C ASP A 723 17.40 28.17 27.46
N LEU A 724 17.16 29.29 26.79
CA LEU A 724 17.94 29.71 25.61
C LEU A 724 19.41 30.05 25.95
N ASP A 725 19.68 30.56 27.15
CA ASP A 725 21.04 30.88 27.59
C ASP A 725 21.86 29.61 27.83
N VAL A 726 21.27 28.60 28.48
CA VAL A 726 21.91 27.29 28.63
C VAL A 726 22.12 26.63 27.26
N ALA A 727 21.14 26.70 26.36
CA ALA A 727 21.30 26.18 25.01
C ALA A 727 22.48 26.82 24.27
N LYS A 728 22.59 28.17 24.31
CA LYS A 728 23.69 28.93 23.71
C LYS A 728 25.03 28.51 24.29
N ALA A 729 25.15 28.42 25.62
CA ALA A 729 26.38 28.03 26.30
C ALA A 729 26.81 26.60 25.94
N ARG A 730 25.87 25.66 25.82
CA ARG A 730 26.14 24.26 25.46
C ARG A 730 26.64 24.11 24.03
N LEU A 731 26.03 24.82 23.06
CA LEU A 731 26.48 24.84 21.67
C LEU A 731 27.88 25.47 21.54
N ALA A 732 28.12 26.59 22.23
CA ALA A 732 29.44 27.24 22.24
C ALA A 732 30.53 26.32 22.82
N THR A 733 30.23 25.62 23.92
CA THR A 733 31.15 24.63 24.51
C THR A 733 31.46 23.48 23.55
N ALA A 734 30.44 22.96 22.84
CA ALA A 734 30.62 21.90 21.86
C ALA A 734 31.53 22.34 20.71
N THR A 735 31.32 23.56 20.19
CA THR A 735 32.15 24.17 19.15
C THR A 735 33.59 24.37 19.61
N GLU A 736 33.81 24.93 20.80
CA GLU A 736 35.15 25.15 21.34
C GLU A 736 35.91 23.83 21.54
N GLN A 737 35.25 22.80 22.05
CA GLN A 737 35.85 21.48 22.21
C GLN A 737 36.22 20.85 20.86
N ALA A 738 35.35 20.93 19.87
CA ALA A 738 35.64 20.44 18.52
C ALA A 738 36.84 21.18 17.91
N ARG A 739 36.92 22.49 18.11
CA ARG A 739 38.03 23.35 17.66
C ARG A 739 39.36 22.98 18.33
N LYS A 740 39.40 22.88 19.67
CA LYS A 740 40.59 22.49 20.44
C LYS A 740 41.15 21.13 20.02
N ARG A 741 40.28 20.21 19.60
CA ARG A 741 40.64 18.84 19.21
C ARG A 741 41.00 18.68 17.73
N GLY A 742 40.80 19.72 16.91
CA GLY A 742 40.95 19.62 15.45
C GLY A 742 39.92 18.69 14.78
N ASP A 743 38.77 18.41 15.44
CA ASP A 743 37.70 17.59 14.86
C ASP A 743 36.90 18.41 13.84
N LYS A 744 37.35 18.37 12.57
CA LYS A 744 36.72 19.13 11.48
C LYS A 744 35.24 18.79 11.29
N PHE A 745 34.84 17.52 11.43
CA PHE A 745 33.45 17.11 11.20
C PHE A 745 32.55 17.50 12.38
N GLY A 746 33.05 17.32 13.60
CA GLY A 746 32.41 17.83 14.81
C GLY A 746 32.20 19.34 14.75
N LEU A 747 33.24 20.08 14.32
CA LEU A 747 33.21 21.54 14.23
C LEU A 747 32.19 22.04 13.20
N ILE A 748 32.13 21.43 12.00
CA ILE A 748 31.09 21.71 10.99
C ILE A 748 29.68 21.51 11.60
N THR A 749 29.49 20.40 12.31
CA THR A 749 28.19 20.04 12.88
C THR A 749 27.75 21.01 13.96
N THR A 750 28.63 21.37 14.89
CA THR A 750 28.32 22.26 16.02
C THR A 750 28.15 23.71 15.57
N LEU A 751 29.02 24.22 14.68
CA LEU A 751 28.89 25.57 14.12
C LEU A 751 27.56 25.76 13.39
N ARG A 752 27.15 24.77 12.57
CA ARG A 752 25.86 24.83 11.86
C ARG A 752 24.68 24.84 12.84
N ASN A 753 24.70 23.99 13.86
CA ASN A 753 23.63 23.95 14.86
C ASN A 753 23.57 25.26 15.68
N GLN A 754 24.74 25.85 15.99
CA GLN A 754 24.85 27.15 16.63
C GLN A 754 24.31 28.28 15.75
N ALA A 755 24.68 28.31 14.47
CA ALA A 755 24.18 29.27 13.50
C ALA A 755 22.65 29.18 13.33
N GLN A 756 22.10 27.96 13.23
CA GLN A 756 20.65 27.75 13.17
C GLN A 756 19.96 28.24 14.44
N PHE A 757 20.48 27.91 15.63
CA PHE A 757 19.93 28.39 16.90
C PHE A 757 19.93 29.92 16.99
N LEU A 758 21.00 30.58 16.55
CA LEU A 758 21.11 32.03 16.53
C LEU A 758 20.14 32.68 15.53
N LEU A 759 19.92 32.06 14.36
CA LEU A 759 18.88 32.47 13.42
C LEU A 759 17.47 32.36 14.02
N ASP A 760 17.19 31.26 14.72
CA ASP A 760 15.88 31.00 15.31
C ASP A 760 15.57 31.94 16.49
N THR A 761 16.60 32.35 17.25
CA THR A 761 16.51 33.28 18.39
C THR A 761 16.67 34.76 18.00
N GLY A 762 17.10 35.04 16.77
CA GLY A 762 17.19 36.38 16.19
C GLY A 762 18.47 37.17 16.51
N SER A 763 19.56 36.47 16.82
CA SER A 763 20.90 37.04 17.05
C SER A 763 21.79 36.86 15.82
N PHE A 764 21.94 37.89 14.98
CA PHE A 764 22.49 37.72 13.62
C PHE A 764 23.97 38.07 13.45
N GLU A 765 24.55 38.86 14.36
CA GLU A 765 25.88 39.46 14.19
C GLU A 765 26.99 38.42 13.97
N GLU A 766 26.92 37.29 14.67
CA GLU A 766 27.95 36.24 14.64
C GLU A 766 27.69 35.17 13.56
N VAL A 767 26.48 35.12 12.99
CA VAL A 767 26.04 34.01 12.11
C VAL A 767 26.83 33.97 10.81
N SER A 768 27.09 35.12 10.18
CA SER A 768 27.82 35.17 8.90
C SER A 768 29.20 34.53 9.03
N GLY A 769 29.97 34.90 10.06
CA GLY A 769 31.31 34.37 10.30
C GLY A 769 31.30 32.85 10.57
N MET A 770 30.28 32.35 11.28
CA MET A 770 30.13 30.91 11.49
C MET A 770 29.85 30.14 10.19
N LEU A 771 28.98 30.67 9.32
CA LEU A 771 28.66 30.04 8.04
C LEU A 771 29.87 30.06 7.09
N ASP A 772 30.64 31.15 7.10
CA ASP A 772 31.88 31.28 6.32
C ASP A 772 32.94 30.27 6.78
N GLU A 773 33.12 30.10 8.10
CA GLU A 773 34.02 29.09 8.67
C GLU A 773 33.59 27.66 8.29
N VAL A 774 32.28 27.36 8.33
CA VAL A 774 31.75 26.06 7.91
C VAL A 774 32.06 25.79 6.44
N MET A 775 31.83 26.75 5.55
CA MET A 775 32.12 26.58 4.11
C MET A 775 33.63 26.40 3.85
N ALA A 776 34.49 27.13 4.57
CA ALA A 776 35.94 26.96 4.47
C ALA A 776 36.41 25.58 4.97
N LEU A 777 35.78 25.03 6.02
CA LEU A 777 36.08 23.70 6.55
C LEU A 777 35.62 22.58 5.62
N ILE A 778 34.53 22.80 4.87
CA ILE A 778 34.02 21.86 3.87
C ILE A 778 34.96 21.79 2.66
N GLY A 779 35.34 22.94 2.07
CA GLY A 779 36.19 22.98 0.87
C GLY A 779 35.64 22.09 -0.26
N ASP A 780 36.51 21.32 -0.93
CA ASP A 780 36.13 20.40 -2.02
C ASP A 780 35.67 19.01 -1.55
N ARG A 781 35.31 18.84 -0.27
CA ARG A 781 34.96 17.53 0.30
C ARG A 781 33.54 17.09 -0.06
N PRO A 782 33.25 15.77 -0.12
CA PRO A 782 31.91 15.24 -0.39
C PRO A 782 31.00 15.32 0.85
N LEU A 783 30.74 16.55 1.33
CA LEU A 783 29.81 16.86 2.42
C LEU A 783 28.66 17.74 1.88
N ALA A 784 28.10 17.35 0.73
CA ALA A 784 27.13 18.15 0.00
C ALA A 784 25.88 18.48 0.85
N SER A 785 25.36 17.52 1.62
CA SER A 785 24.28 17.77 2.59
C SER A 785 24.60 18.88 3.62
N ALA A 786 25.84 18.93 4.12
CA ALA A 786 26.24 19.94 5.10
C ALA A 786 26.42 21.31 4.42
N ALA A 787 26.98 21.34 3.21
CA ALA A 787 27.10 22.55 2.41
C ALA A 787 25.72 23.13 2.07
N ALA A 788 24.78 22.27 1.67
CA ALA A 788 23.41 22.66 1.32
C ALA A 788 22.69 23.32 2.50
N LEU A 789 22.73 22.70 3.68
CA LEU A 789 22.12 23.26 4.89
C LEU A 789 22.74 24.60 5.31
N THR A 790 24.06 24.77 5.14
CA THR A 790 24.75 26.03 5.41
C THR A 790 24.28 27.14 4.47
N GLN A 791 24.07 26.81 3.19
CA GLN A 791 23.54 27.77 2.21
C GLN A 791 22.07 28.12 2.47
N VAL A 792 21.24 27.18 2.92
CA VAL A 792 19.88 27.49 3.40
C VAL A 792 19.91 28.46 4.58
N ALA A 793 20.79 28.24 5.57
CA ALA A 793 20.95 29.16 6.69
C ALA A 793 21.43 30.55 6.24
N ARG A 794 22.32 30.62 5.24
CA ARG A 794 22.74 31.88 4.62
C ARG A 794 21.60 32.60 3.92
N ALA A 795 20.74 31.88 3.18
CA ALA A 795 19.57 32.45 2.53
C ALA A 795 18.59 33.08 3.55
N LEU A 796 18.37 32.42 4.69
CA LEU A 796 17.55 32.94 5.79
C LEU A 796 18.11 34.26 6.34
N LEU A 797 19.43 34.32 6.58
CA LEU A 797 20.12 35.53 7.03
C LEU A 797 19.98 36.67 6.01
N LEU A 798 20.25 36.39 4.73
CA LEU A 798 20.19 37.37 3.64
C LEU A 798 18.77 37.92 3.43
N ARG A 799 17.76 37.04 3.47
CA ARG A 799 16.34 37.44 3.40
C ARG A 799 15.99 38.41 4.52
N ARG A 800 16.48 38.18 5.74
CA ARG A 800 16.24 39.07 6.89
C ARG A 800 16.85 40.47 6.69
N HIS A 801 18.00 40.56 6.02
CA HIS A 801 18.63 41.83 5.67
C HIS A 801 18.06 42.49 4.41
N GLY A 802 17.01 41.93 3.79
CA GLY A 802 16.43 42.45 2.55
C GLY A 802 17.29 42.21 1.31
N ARG A 803 18.36 41.40 1.41
CA ARG A 803 19.27 41.06 0.29
C ARG A 803 18.71 39.88 -0.49
N PHE A 804 17.57 40.08 -1.13
CA PHE A 804 16.77 38.98 -1.65
C PHE A 804 17.43 38.22 -2.81
N ASP A 805 18.19 38.89 -3.68
CA ASP A 805 18.81 38.22 -4.84
C ASP A 805 19.96 37.32 -4.43
N GLU A 806 20.74 37.74 -3.45
CA GLU A 806 21.79 36.92 -2.86
C GLU A 806 21.19 35.74 -2.08
N ALA A 807 20.04 35.92 -1.44
CA ALA A 807 19.31 34.82 -0.81
C ALA A 807 18.86 33.77 -1.84
N ALA A 808 18.42 34.20 -3.03
CA ALA A 808 18.05 33.28 -4.11
C ALA A 808 19.26 32.49 -4.63
N ILE A 809 20.40 33.15 -4.83
CA ILE A 809 21.66 32.49 -5.24
C ILE A 809 22.08 31.42 -4.23
N ALA A 810 21.99 31.73 -2.92
CA ALA A 810 22.29 30.76 -1.88
C ALA A 810 21.34 29.54 -1.91
N LEU A 811 20.05 29.75 -2.21
CA LEU A 811 19.09 28.63 -2.39
C LEU A 811 19.40 27.79 -3.64
N ASP A 812 19.87 28.39 -4.72
CA ASP A 812 20.29 27.66 -5.94
C ASP A 812 21.55 26.82 -5.70
N GLU A 813 22.48 27.31 -4.88
CA GLU A 813 23.64 26.54 -4.41
C GLU A 813 23.21 25.37 -3.51
N ALA A 814 22.28 25.61 -2.59
CA ALA A 814 21.73 24.57 -1.73
C ALA A 814 21.04 23.46 -2.53
N GLU A 815 20.25 23.82 -3.55
CA GLU A 815 19.56 22.85 -4.40
C GLU A 815 20.55 21.94 -5.14
N ARG A 816 21.59 22.51 -5.77
CA ARG A 816 22.62 21.73 -6.48
C ARG A 816 23.26 20.68 -5.58
N HIS A 817 23.56 21.04 -4.34
CA HIS A 817 24.13 20.12 -3.37
C HIS A 817 23.15 19.04 -2.89
N PHE A 818 21.86 19.36 -2.72
CA PHE A 818 20.86 18.33 -2.36
C PHE A 818 20.53 17.39 -3.53
N GLN A 819 20.59 17.88 -4.77
CA GLN A 819 20.41 17.06 -5.98
C GLN A 819 21.54 16.03 -6.14
N SER A 820 22.79 16.40 -5.83
CA SER A 820 23.92 15.46 -5.93
C SER A 820 23.87 14.31 -4.92
N ASP A 821 23.19 14.50 -3.79
CA ASP A 821 23.04 13.49 -2.72
C ASP A 821 21.68 12.73 -2.77
N ASP A 822 20.83 13.02 -3.77
CA ASP A 822 19.44 12.50 -3.88
C ASP A 822 18.57 12.70 -2.61
N LEU A 823 18.80 13.81 -1.89
CA LEU A 823 18.13 14.10 -0.63
C LEU A 823 16.82 14.87 -0.84
N ARG A 824 15.74 14.13 -1.05
CA ARG A 824 14.40 14.69 -1.32
C ARG A 824 13.87 15.64 -0.25
N TRP A 825 14.16 15.40 1.03
CA TRP A 825 13.75 16.30 2.13
C TRP A 825 14.44 17.67 2.04
N GLY A 826 15.72 17.68 1.61
CA GLY A 826 16.52 18.88 1.47
C GLY A 826 16.02 19.76 0.32
N LEU A 827 15.66 19.12 -0.80
CA LEU A 827 15.01 19.80 -1.93
C LEU A 827 13.68 20.43 -1.53
N ALA A 828 12.85 19.72 -0.78
CA ALA A 828 11.61 20.27 -0.27
C ALA A 828 11.85 21.49 0.63
N ARG A 829 12.85 21.44 1.52
CA ARG A 829 13.24 22.59 2.36
C ARG A 829 13.64 23.79 1.52
N VAL A 830 14.43 23.62 0.46
CA VAL A 830 14.80 24.72 -0.45
C VAL A 830 13.58 25.35 -1.09
N ILE A 831 12.61 24.54 -1.54
CA ILE A 831 11.38 25.03 -2.15
C ILE A 831 10.52 25.79 -1.15
N THR A 832 10.38 25.29 0.09
CA THR A 832 9.69 26.01 1.17
C THR A 832 10.32 27.38 1.40
N GLU A 833 11.66 27.48 1.42
CA GLU A 833 12.36 28.74 1.61
C GLU A 833 12.25 29.68 0.39
N ARG A 834 12.19 29.16 -0.83
CA ARG A 834 11.87 29.95 -2.03
C ARG A 834 10.47 30.54 -1.94
N GLY A 835 9.49 29.78 -1.47
CA GLY A 835 8.14 30.28 -1.21
C GLY A 835 8.13 31.41 -0.17
N SER A 836 8.85 31.23 0.94
CA SER A 836 9.02 32.27 1.97
C SER A 836 9.74 33.52 1.45
N LEU A 837 10.72 33.35 0.56
CA LEU A 837 11.45 34.45 -0.10
C LEU A 837 10.55 35.21 -1.09
N ALA A 838 9.76 34.49 -1.90
CA ALA A 838 8.80 35.09 -2.82
C ALA A 838 7.74 35.90 -2.07
N LEU A 839 7.20 35.35 -0.97
CA LEU A 839 6.24 36.07 -0.13
C LEU A 839 6.86 37.34 0.48
N ALA A 840 8.12 37.29 0.91
CA ALA A 840 8.83 38.46 1.44
C ALA A 840 9.12 39.53 0.37
N ARG A 841 9.21 39.16 -0.91
CA ARG A 841 9.32 40.08 -2.06
C ARG A 841 7.96 40.66 -2.49
N GLY A 842 6.85 40.17 -1.94
CA GLY A 842 5.49 40.52 -2.37
C GLY A 842 5.00 39.75 -3.60
N ASP A 843 5.73 38.73 -4.07
CA ASP A 843 5.29 37.86 -5.17
C ASP A 843 4.45 36.70 -4.61
N VAL A 844 3.18 36.98 -4.37
CA VAL A 844 2.23 36.04 -3.76
C VAL A 844 1.97 34.84 -4.67
N ALA A 845 1.93 35.04 -5.99
CA ALA A 845 1.67 33.97 -6.96
C ALA A 845 2.82 32.96 -6.99
N ALA A 846 4.07 33.42 -7.05
CA ALA A 846 5.23 32.54 -6.95
C ALA A 846 5.32 31.86 -5.58
N ALA A 847 4.96 32.57 -4.49
CA ALA A 847 4.93 31.99 -3.16
C ALA A 847 3.96 30.80 -3.06
N ILE A 848 2.75 30.94 -3.59
CA ILE A 848 1.76 29.86 -3.65
C ILE A 848 2.31 28.69 -4.46
N ALA A 849 2.80 28.92 -5.68
CA ALA A 849 3.30 27.86 -6.55
C ALA A 849 4.46 27.07 -5.90
N PHE A 850 5.40 27.77 -5.25
CA PHE A 850 6.47 27.10 -4.51
C PHE A 850 5.93 26.31 -3.31
N GLN A 851 5.00 26.86 -2.53
CA GLN A 851 4.47 26.14 -1.37
C GLN A 851 3.60 24.94 -1.77
N GLU A 852 2.85 25.00 -2.87
CA GLU A 852 2.13 23.85 -3.40
C GLU A 852 3.08 22.73 -3.85
N GLU A 853 4.16 23.10 -4.54
CA GLU A 853 5.18 22.13 -4.93
C GLU A 853 5.91 21.56 -3.71
N ALA A 854 6.20 22.37 -2.68
CA ALA A 854 6.76 21.91 -1.42
C ALA A 854 5.81 20.94 -0.71
N VAL A 855 4.52 21.27 -0.58
CA VAL A 855 3.50 20.42 0.01
C VAL A 855 3.34 19.12 -0.79
N LYS A 856 3.36 19.17 -2.12
CA LYS A 856 3.30 17.98 -2.98
C LYS A 856 4.51 17.07 -2.85
N ARG A 857 5.71 17.63 -2.66
CA ARG A 857 6.93 16.86 -2.40
C ARG A 857 6.98 16.31 -0.96
N LEU A 858 6.41 17.05 -0.01
CA LEU A 858 6.35 16.67 1.41
C LEU A 858 5.10 15.86 1.79
N SER A 859 4.10 15.75 0.92
CA SER A 859 2.93 14.89 1.16
C SER A 859 3.34 13.43 1.21
N VAL A 860 4.34 13.10 0.39
CA VAL A 860 5.12 11.86 0.43
C VAL A 860 5.93 11.89 1.75
N ILE A 861 6.76 12.91 1.93
CA ILE A 861 7.53 13.37 3.12
C ILE A 861 6.93 13.42 4.55
N ASP A 862 6.44 12.39 5.25
CA ASP A 862 5.99 12.59 6.67
C ASP A 862 7.18 12.89 7.61
N GLY A 863 7.61 14.15 7.60
CA GLY A 863 8.75 14.68 8.31
C GLY A 863 8.42 16.00 9.00
N PRO A 864 9.31 16.47 9.90
CA PRO A 864 9.06 17.64 10.75
C PRO A 864 8.85 18.95 9.96
N THR A 865 9.17 19.00 8.67
CA THR A 865 9.01 20.15 7.77
C THR A 865 7.66 20.21 7.05
N ALA A 866 6.92 19.10 6.99
CA ALA A 866 5.63 19.05 6.29
C ALA A 866 4.56 19.99 6.88
N PRO A 867 4.39 20.06 8.23
CA PRO A 867 3.50 21.04 8.84
C PRO A 867 3.80 22.48 8.41
N TRP A 868 5.08 22.86 8.43
CA TRP A 868 5.51 24.23 8.14
C TRP A 868 5.24 24.65 6.69
N SER A 869 5.34 23.73 5.73
CA SER A 869 5.04 24.03 4.33
C SER A 869 3.55 24.22 4.10
N ARG A 870 2.69 23.43 4.75
CA ARG A 870 1.23 23.63 4.72
C ARG A 870 0.84 24.94 5.39
N LEU A 871 1.39 25.25 6.56
CA LEU A 871 1.16 26.52 7.25
C LEU A 871 1.61 27.72 6.39
N ASN A 872 2.75 27.63 5.72
CA ASN A 872 3.22 28.67 4.82
C ASN A 872 2.34 28.81 3.56
N LEU A 873 1.79 27.72 3.02
CA LEU A 873 0.78 27.78 1.97
C LEU A 873 -0.48 28.52 2.44
N GLY A 874 -0.97 28.19 3.64
CA GLY A 874 -2.10 28.90 4.27
C GLY A 874 -1.84 30.40 4.40
N ARG A 875 -0.63 30.78 4.83
CA ARG A 875 -0.21 32.20 4.91
C ARG A 875 -0.16 32.88 3.53
N ALA A 876 0.37 32.20 2.51
CA ALA A 876 0.40 32.73 1.15
C ALA A 876 -1.02 32.91 0.59
N ARG A 877 -1.95 32.00 0.90
CA ARG A 877 -3.36 32.07 0.53
C ARG A 877 -4.11 33.20 1.26
N ILE A 878 -3.80 33.46 2.53
CA ILE A 878 -4.27 34.68 3.24
C ILE A 878 -3.81 35.94 2.48
N ALA A 879 -2.52 36.01 2.10
CA ALA A 879 -1.97 37.15 1.38
C ALA A 879 -2.60 37.35 -0.02
N ALA A 880 -3.09 36.27 -0.65
CA ALA A 880 -3.84 36.32 -1.90
C ALA A 880 -5.33 36.70 -1.72
N GLY A 881 -5.83 36.79 -0.49
CA GLY A 881 -7.24 37.01 -0.19
C GLY A 881 -8.12 35.76 -0.31
N GLU A 882 -7.53 34.57 -0.45
CA GLU A 882 -8.22 33.28 -0.61
C GLU A 882 -8.53 32.66 0.76
N LEU A 883 -9.39 33.32 1.53
CA LEU A 883 -9.60 33.01 2.95
C LEU A 883 -10.20 31.62 3.21
N ALA A 884 -11.09 31.14 2.33
CA ALA A 884 -11.68 29.81 2.44
C ALA A 884 -10.63 28.70 2.29
N ALA A 885 -9.82 28.75 1.23
CA ALA A 885 -8.74 27.79 1.00
C ALA A 885 -7.68 27.84 2.12
N ALA A 886 -7.36 29.05 2.62
CA ALA A 886 -6.45 29.20 3.75
C ALA A 886 -7.02 28.57 5.04
N ARG A 887 -8.32 28.72 5.29
CA ARG A 887 -9.00 28.14 6.46
C ARG A 887 -8.91 26.62 6.45
N ASP A 888 -9.26 25.98 5.33
CA ASP A 888 -9.22 24.53 5.21
C ASP A 888 -7.82 24.00 5.55
N ILE A 889 -6.77 24.65 5.03
CA ILE A 889 -5.37 24.30 5.32
C ILE A 889 -5.05 24.40 6.81
N PHE A 890 -5.46 25.47 7.49
CA PHE A 890 -5.18 25.65 8.91
C PHE A 890 -6.01 24.73 9.81
N GLU A 891 -7.28 24.47 9.49
CA GLU A 891 -8.13 23.54 10.24
C GLU A 891 -7.61 22.09 10.12
N ASP A 892 -7.23 21.68 8.91
CA ASP A 892 -6.62 20.37 8.67
C ASP A 892 -5.30 20.21 9.41
N GLU A 893 -4.41 21.20 9.34
CA GLU A 893 -3.12 21.13 10.04
C GLU A 893 -3.31 21.16 11.56
N LEU A 894 -4.30 21.90 12.08
CA LEU A 894 -4.63 21.92 13.49
C LEU A 894 -5.12 20.55 13.98
N LEU A 895 -5.99 19.89 13.21
CA LEU A 895 -6.48 18.55 13.52
C LEU A 895 -5.32 17.54 13.53
N LEU A 896 -4.45 17.59 12.51
CA LEU A 896 -3.27 16.74 12.42
C LEU A 896 -2.30 16.99 13.58
N SER A 897 -2.07 18.26 13.93
CA SER A 897 -1.16 18.65 14.99
C SER A 897 -1.66 18.23 16.36
N ARG A 898 -2.98 18.33 16.63
CA ARG A 898 -3.59 17.86 17.88
C ARG A 898 -3.47 16.34 18.04
N ARG A 899 -3.67 15.56 16.97
CA ARG A 899 -3.49 14.10 17.00
C ARG A 899 -2.04 13.70 17.28
N LYS A 900 -1.08 14.46 16.76
CA LYS A 900 0.36 14.19 16.90
C LYS A 900 1.01 14.85 18.14
N ASP A 901 0.22 15.54 18.98
CA ASP A 901 0.71 16.38 20.09
C ASP A 901 1.80 17.40 19.65
N HIS A 902 1.66 17.92 18.43
CA HIS A 902 2.57 18.90 17.83
C HIS A 902 2.15 20.32 18.22
N GLN A 903 2.64 20.78 19.36
CA GLN A 903 2.26 22.07 19.95
C GLN A 903 2.62 23.29 19.09
N ALA A 904 3.77 23.28 18.39
CA ALA A 904 4.23 24.45 17.63
C ALA A 904 3.42 24.72 16.35
N PRO A 905 3.22 23.71 15.48
CA PRO A 905 2.37 23.89 14.29
C PRO A 905 0.91 24.17 14.65
N ALA A 906 0.39 23.58 15.74
CA ALA A 906 -0.95 23.88 16.24
C ALA A 906 -1.14 25.36 16.60
N LEU A 907 -0.17 25.97 17.29
CA LEU A 907 -0.19 27.41 17.63
C LEU A 907 -0.26 28.27 16.36
N VAL A 908 0.55 27.94 15.36
CA VAL A 908 0.60 28.71 14.11
C VAL A 908 -0.69 28.55 13.29
N ALA A 909 -1.30 27.36 13.33
CA ALA A 909 -2.61 27.14 12.73
C ALA A 909 -3.71 27.96 13.42
N GLU A 910 -3.75 27.97 14.75
CA GLU A 910 -4.70 28.77 15.53
C GLU A 910 -4.52 30.27 15.29
N LEU A 911 -3.27 30.74 15.14
CA LEU A 911 -2.96 32.12 14.74
C LEU A 911 -3.44 32.43 13.31
N GLY A 912 -3.29 31.49 12.36
CA GLY A 912 -3.83 31.62 11.01
C GLY A 912 -5.36 31.78 11.01
N LEU A 913 -6.05 30.95 11.79
CA LEU A 913 -7.51 31.00 11.96
C LEU A 913 -7.96 32.28 12.68
N LEU A 914 -7.17 32.79 13.62
CA LEU A 914 -7.40 34.08 14.27
C LEU A 914 -7.31 35.25 13.27
N ILE A 915 -6.33 35.24 12.38
CA ILE A 915 -6.19 36.24 11.30
C ILE A 915 -7.41 36.18 10.36
N ILE A 916 -7.79 34.98 9.90
CA ILE A 916 -8.93 34.79 9.00
C ILE A 916 -10.23 35.29 9.65
N ALA A 917 -10.48 34.95 10.93
CA ALA A 917 -11.65 35.41 11.65
C ALA A 917 -11.71 36.95 11.78
N ALA A 918 -10.55 37.61 11.92
CA ALA A 918 -10.50 39.07 11.92
C ALA A 918 -10.83 39.67 10.54
N LEU A 919 -10.28 39.09 9.47
CA LEU A 919 -10.50 39.54 8.08
C LEU A 919 -11.97 39.37 7.64
N GLU A 920 -12.63 38.29 8.05
CA GLU A 920 -14.04 38.03 7.75
C GLU A 920 -15.02 38.73 8.72
N ARG A 921 -14.51 39.37 9.78
CA ARG A 921 -15.32 39.95 10.86
C ARG A 921 -16.16 38.91 11.63
N ASP A 922 -15.73 37.64 11.66
CA ASP A 922 -16.30 36.62 12.53
C ASP A 922 -15.77 36.79 13.95
N TRP A 923 -16.40 37.70 14.71
CA TRP A 923 -15.98 38.01 16.06
C TRP A 923 -16.23 36.90 17.08
N ARG A 924 -17.13 35.95 16.76
CA ARG A 924 -17.37 34.78 17.61
C ARG A 924 -16.23 33.79 17.45
N GLY A 925 -15.88 33.45 16.22
CA GLY A 925 -14.70 32.64 15.90
C GLY A 925 -13.42 33.29 16.40
N TRP A 926 -13.25 34.60 16.19
CA TRP A 926 -12.08 35.36 16.64
C TRP A 926 -11.86 35.24 18.16
N ARG A 927 -12.93 35.36 18.96
CA ARG A 927 -12.84 35.19 20.42
C ARG A 927 -12.40 33.79 20.80
N ASN A 928 -12.95 32.77 20.14
CA ASN A 928 -12.61 31.36 20.40
C ASN A 928 -11.14 31.08 20.08
N TRP A 929 -10.66 31.55 18.93
CA TRP A 929 -9.27 31.35 18.52
C TRP A 929 -8.30 32.15 19.39
N LEU A 930 -8.64 33.36 19.81
CA LEU A 930 -7.80 34.13 20.73
C LEU A 930 -7.65 33.43 22.09
N MET A 931 -8.73 32.83 22.61
CA MET A 931 -8.67 32.04 23.84
C MET A 931 -7.79 30.80 23.66
N ALA A 932 -7.96 30.05 22.56
CA ALA A 932 -7.14 28.88 22.27
C ALA A 932 -5.64 29.22 22.15
N VAL A 933 -5.31 30.32 21.47
CA VAL A 933 -3.93 30.82 21.37
C VAL A 933 -3.37 31.18 22.75
N ARG A 934 -4.17 31.82 23.62
CA ARG A 934 -3.73 32.17 24.98
C ARG A 934 -3.49 30.94 25.85
N GLU A 935 -4.45 30.01 25.89
CA GLU A 935 -4.32 28.75 26.63
C GLU A 935 -3.06 28.00 26.21
N ARG A 936 -2.81 27.89 24.89
CA ARG A 936 -1.61 27.22 24.38
C ARG A 936 -0.30 27.96 24.69
N LEU A 937 -0.33 29.28 24.75
CA LEU A 937 0.82 30.08 25.16
C LEU A 937 1.08 29.99 26.67
N GLU A 938 0.04 29.88 27.50
CA GLU A 938 0.17 29.65 28.94
C GLU A 938 0.74 28.25 29.26
N GLU A 939 0.42 27.25 28.43
CA GLU A 939 1.00 25.90 28.49
C GLU A 939 2.45 25.82 27.97
N ARG A 940 2.98 26.90 27.38
CA ARG A 940 4.33 26.95 26.78
C ARG A 940 5.27 27.90 27.51
N GLU A 941 6.49 27.42 27.76
CA GLU A 941 7.60 28.26 28.27
C GLU A 941 8.36 29.00 27.14
N SER A 942 7.95 28.87 25.87
CA SER A 942 8.61 29.56 24.74
C SER A 942 7.71 29.79 23.51
N THR A 943 8.04 30.83 22.73
CA THR A 943 7.35 31.24 21.48
C THR A 943 8.36 31.48 20.35
N THR A 944 7.90 31.69 19.11
CA THR A 944 8.76 32.05 17.97
C THR A 944 8.40 33.43 17.44
N ARG A 945 9.37 34.15 16.85
CA ARG A 945 9.10 35.46 16.23
C ARG A 945 8.09 35.39 15.08
N ASP A 946 8.02 34.27 14.36
CA ASP A 946 7.01 34.06 13.31
C ASP A 946 5.59 33.99 13.89
N ALA A 947 5.41 33.32 15.04
CA ALA A 947 4.14 33.31 15.75
C ALA A 947 3.77 34.72 16.24
N ILE A 948 4.74 35.49 16.75
CA ILE A 948 4.51 36.88 17.18
C ILE A 948 4.08 37.75 15.99
N ALA A 949 4.76 37.63 14.85
CA ALA A 949 4.41 38.36 13.65
C ALA A 949 2.97 38.06 13.19
N MET A 950 2.52 36.81 13.31
CA MET A 950 1.14 36.44 13.02
C MET A 950 0.14 37.00 14.05
N THR A 951 0.50 37.06 15.33
CA THR A 951 -0.31 37.74 16.35
C THR A 951 -0.47 39.23 16.06
N GLU A 952 0.61 39.91 15.66
CA GLU A 952 0.57 41.31 15.24
C GLU A 952 -0.26 41.49 13.96
N GLN A 953 -0.14 40.60 12.97
CA GLN A 953 -1.00 40.59 11.77
C GLN A 953 -2.49 40.42 12.12
N ALA A 954 -2.83 39.59 13.09
CA ALA A 954 -4.21 39.44 13.55
C ALA A 954 -4.73 40.74 14.19
N ALA A 955 -3.86 41.45 14.93
CA ALA A 955 -4.19 42.75 15.50
C ALA A 955 -4.39 43.81 14.40
N GLU A 956 -3.51 43.87 13.40
CA GLU A 956 -3.62 44.75 12.24
C GLU A 956 -4.91 44.49 11.44
N ALA A 957 -5.26 43.23 11.20
CA ALA A 957 -6.51 42.85 10.56
C ALA A 957 -7.73 43.33 11.36
N ALA A 958 -7.69 43.24 12.70
CA ALA A 958 -8.76 43.76 13.56
C ALA A 958 -8.85 45.29 13.54
N VAL A 959 -7.74 46.02 13.41
CA VAL A 959 -7.72 47.48 13.18
C VAL A 959 -8.38 47.81 11.84
N ALA A 960 -7.98 47.11 10.76
CA ALA A 960 -8.55 47.31 9.42
C ALA A 960 -10.06 47.01 9.38
N ALA A 961 -10.53 46.08 10.19
CA ALA A 961 -11.94 45.75 10.38
C ALA A 961 -12.70 46.72 11.32
N GLY A 962 -12.04 47.76 11.85
CA GLY A 962 -12.65 48.82 12.65
C GLY A 962 -12.86 48.48 14.14
N SER A 963 -12.12 47.52 14.69
CA SER A 963 -12.32 47.02 16.05
C SER A 963 -11.11 47.22 16.96
N ALA A 964 -10.91 48.45 17.47
CA ALA A 964 -9.77 48.83 18.33
C ALA A 964 -9.61 47.94 19.58
N SER A 965 -10.70 47.59 20.25
CA SER A 965 -10.68 46.72 21.45
C SER A 965 -10.14 45.31 21.18
N ARG A 966 -10.44 44.73 20.02
CA ARG A 966 -9.96 43.42 19.60
C ARG A 966 -8.51 43.48 19.14
N ALA A 967 -8.13 44.53 18.42
CA ALA A 967 -6.73 44.80 18.09
C ALA A 967 -5.87 44.93 19.35
N ALA A 968 -6.32 45.68 20.37
CA ALA A 968 -5.63 45.81 21.64
C ALA A 968 -5.47 44.45 22.37
N ALA A 969 -6.47 43.57 22.29
CA ALA A 969 -6.41 42.25 22.90
C ALA A 969 -5.42 41.30 22.20
N ALA A 970 -5.29 41.37 20.86
CA ALA A 970 -4.27 40.63 20.12
C ALA A 970 -2.86 41.21 20.34
N TYR A 971 -2.68 42.53 20.32
CA TYR A 971 -1.38 43.15 20.65
C TYR A 971 -0.93 42.85 22.09
N ALA A 972 -1.86 42.73 23.05
CA ALA A 972 -1.50 42.29 24.40
C ALA A 972 -0.94 40.86 24.45
N VAL A 973 -1.40 39.97 23.56
CA VAL A 973 -0.81 38.63 23.40
C VAL A 973 0.60 38.74 22.78
N ALA A 974 0.76 39.58 21.75
CA ALA A 974 2.07 39.83 21.13
C ALA A 974 3.08 40.42 22.12
N GLU A 975 2.67 41.33 23.00
CA GLU A 975 3.50 41.89 24.08
C GLU A 975 3.99 40.79 25.03
N ALA A 976 3.09 39.91 25.48
CA ALA A 976 3.45 38.80 26.36
C ALA A 976 4.43 37.83 25.68
N GLN A 977 4.26 37.59 24.38
CA GLN A 977 5.18 36.78 23.60
C GLN A 977 6.56 37.44 23.41
N TRP A 978 6.64 38.77 23.22
CA TRP A 978 7.92 39.50 23.19
C TRP A 978 8.63 39.49 24.54
N ALA A 979 7.88 39.58 25.64
CA ALA A 979 8.41 39.47 26.99
C ALA A 979 8.98 38.07 27.27
N LEU A 980 8.32 37.00 26.78
CA LEU A 980 8.85 35.63 26.82
C LEU A 980 10.18 35.47 26.07
N LEU A 981 10.45 36.29 25.03
CA LEU A 981 11.73 36.30 24.32
C LEU A 981 12.79 37.24 24.94
N GLY A 982 12.44 38.03 25.96
CA GLY A 982 13.35 38.98 26.60
C GLY A 982 13.75 40.18 25.74
N ILE A 983 12.93 40.58 24.75
CA ILE A 983 13.25 41.65 23.79
C ILE A 983 12.54 42.95 24.22
N GLU A 984 13.10 43.62 25.23
CA GLU A 984 12.52 44.82 25.86
C GLU A 984 12.13 45.96 24.89
N PRO A 985 12.92 46.30 23.84
CA PRO A 985 12.53 47.35 22.89
C PRO A 985 11.21 47.06 22.17
N GLU A 986 10.95 45.79 21.83
CA GLU A 986 9.72 45.37 21.15
C GLU A 986 8.54 45.31 22.12
N VAL A 987 8.76 44.89 23.37
CA VAL A 987 7.76 44.96 24.45
C VAL A 987 7.29 46.40 24.62
N ALA A 988 8.20 47.37 24.69
CA ALA A 988 7.86 48.79 24.79
C ALA A 988 7.08 49.30 23.57
N ARG A 989 7.46 48.91 22.35
CA ARG A 989 6.76 49.27 21.10
C ARG A 989 5.31 48.77 21.11
N VAL A 990 5.11 47.48 21.40
CA VAL A 990 3.79 46.86 21.36
C VAL A 990 2.91 47.37 22.51
N ARG A 991 3.46 47.60 23.70
CA ARG A 991 2.74 48.20 24.83
C ARG A 991 2.17 49.58 24.49
N ALA A 992 2.97 50.44 23.85
CA ALA A 992 2.51 51.76 23.40
C ALA A 992 1.35 51.65 22.39
N LEU A 993 1.35 50.64 21.51
CA LEU A 993 0.24 50.37 20.58
C LEU A 993 -1.03 49.92 21.33
N VAL A 994 -0.90 49.05 22.34
CA VAL A 994 -2.02 48.60 23.19
C VAL A 994 -2.66 49.79 23.92
N GLU A 995 -1.86 50.66 24.53
CA GLU A 995 -2.34 51.85 25.26
C GLU A 995 -3.09 52.82 24.33
N ARG A 996 -2.54 53.05 23.13
CA ARG A 996 -3.19 53.90 22.12
C ARG A 996 -4.51 53.32 21.61
N LEU A 997 -4.60 52.00 21.44
CA LEU A 997 -5.83 51.35 20.97
C LEU A 997 -6.89 51.21 22.06
N ARG A 998 -6.52 51.26 23.34
CA ARG A 998 -7.47 51.27 24.48
C ARG A 998 -8.06 52.65 24.75
N SER A 999 -7.40 53.73 24.30
CA SER A 999 -7.89 55.10 24.44
C SER A 999 -8.81 55.55 23.29
N LEU A 1000 -8.78 54.82 22.18
CA LEU A 1000 -9.73 54.88 21.06
C LEU A 1000 -10.94 53.98 21.32
#